data_AF-E6SR74-F1
#
_entry.id   AF-E6SR74-F1
#
_cell.length_a   1.000
_cell.length_b   1.000
_cell.length_c   1.000
_cell.angle_alpha   90.00
_cell.angle_beta   90.00
_cell.angle_gamma   90.00
#
_symmetry.space_group_name_H-M   'P 1'
#
loop_
_entity.id
_entity.type
_entity.pdbx_description
1 polymer ?
#
loop_
_entity_poly.entity_id
_entity_poly.type
_entity_poly.pdbx_seq_one_letter_code
_entity_poly.pdbx_strand_id
1 'polypeptide(L)'
;MRNKVWQILLCIIPWFVTGCNDDDSDVPQSEKVSYKISVIMPLSSGNDWNRTVDWALENFRQAQVGLPKITDIKVELKNEEDADLAEYLSRVASDDSYTAIIGPYSSKNATMAAIACAEGQKTLILPLATSTEFQRVFAGKEYVWNLAQSDLTQCEILLMQMAVSEMHSVSLLTSDDDYGKSFSDWFAYQAVELGLQVDDVVIYRNDKELKEAVAHFADNQFRSGALLFAPSTASDFRQFDEIYDKLDKECYPVVYCSDVAHSKSLTGKIKNIYEGISPSADPASGFINAYRFKFGDSPTAGEAHLFDAITLLGYALASFGDADLNGAIKNIVDGRDSWNRSWMASDMQAALVRLQSGGSPDLSGATGDWTFDQKRHASVLNSSYCHWTLKDGEYHTLEYLSTDGSGRTTSTLQTWQTQAEHFQQFNQRQEDFNYGEHKDNWAVVIGTSDTWANYRHQADAMAMYQILKRHGYDDEHIVLIIADNIAYDTHNLYPGVVKVKPDGENLYQNMEVDYKINDVTIADLQDILMGHSSSRLPHVISSGKNDNVVVFWCGHGNQNRLAWGSHETVYGSQVRDILQTMNEEQRYRKILFAMDACYSGSIGEACTGIPGVLFITAANAYESSKADMKDPEMGIWLSNGFTRAFQEAIDEDPGITLRNLYYKLARQTIGSHATVYNVEHYGNVYSNTMTEFLK
;
A
#
# COMPACT_ATOMS: atom_id res chain seq x y z
N MET A 1 46.97 12.73 -78.65
CA MET A 1 48.22 13.41 -79.05
C MET A 1 48.59 14.41 -77.97
N ARG A 2 49.84 14.34 -77.47
CA ARG A 2 50.72 15.39 -76.86
C ARG A 2 50.06 16.67 -76.30
N ASN A 3 50.46 17.25 -75.17
CA ASN A 3 51.52 17.02 -74.18
C ASN A 3 51.24 17.95 -72.98
N LYS A 4 51.74 17.57 -71.80
CA LYS A 4 51.81 18.35 -70.55
C LYS A 4 52.61 19.66 -70.73
N VAL A 5 52.41 20.64 -69.84
CA VAL A 5 53.42 21.12 -68.86
C VAL A 5 52.87 22.26 -67.98
N TRP A 6 53.18 22.11 -66.70
CA TRP A 6 52.96 22.96 -65.53
C TRP A 6 53.96 24.13 -65.51
N GLN A 7 53.60 25.31 -64.99
CA GLN A 7 54.48 26.07 -64.08
C GLN A 7 53.77 27.22 -63.33
N ILE A 8 54.11 27.24 -62.04
CA ILE A 8 53.69 28.04 -60.88
C ILE A 8 54.43 29.40 -60.83
N LEU A 9 53.79 30.51 -60.37
CA LEU A 9 54.08 31.27 -59.12
C LEU A 9 53.46 32.69 -59.07
N LEU A 10 53.17 33.10 -57.82
CA LEU A 10 53.02 34.45 -57.24
C LEU A 10 51.61 34.99 -56.92
N CYS A 11 51.15 34.58 -55.73
CA CYS A 11 50.67 35.36 -54.58
C CYS A 11 50.19 36.83 -54.82
N ILE A 12 48.98 37.17 -54.36
CA ILE A 12 48.69 37.84 -53.06
C ILE A 12 47.17 38.12 -52.94
N ILE A 13 46.68 37.88 -51.74
CA ILE A 13 45.34 38.02 -51.12
C ILE A 13 44.51 39.25 -51.57
N PRO A 14 43.19 39.13 -51.84
CA PRO A 14 42.27 40.26 -51.86
C PRO A 14 41.53 40.43 -50.52
N TRP A 15 41.47 41.66 -50.03
CA TRP A 15 40.62 42.11 -48.93
C TRP A 15 39.52 43.02 -49.50
N PHE A 16 38.32 42.91 -48.91
CA PHE A 16 37.10 43.72 -49.07
C PHE A 16 36.03 43.29 -50.09
N VAL A 17 35.19 42.34 -49.64
CA VAL A 17 33.81 42.55 -49.11
C VAL A 17 32.78 43.27 -50.01
N THR A 18 31.91 42.41 -50.55
CA THR A 18 30.43 42.43 -50.66
C THR A 18 29.69 43.39 -51.58
N GLY A 19 28.91 42.76 -52.46
CA GLY A 19 27.68 43.29 -53.02
C GLY A 19 27.03 42.29 -53.97
N CYS A 20 26.47 41.19 -53.46
CA CYS A 20 25.48 40.38 -54.18
C CYS A 20 24.43 39.88 -53.18
N ASN A 21 23.17 40.25 -53.44
CA ASN A 21 21.98 39.53 -53.01
C ASN A 21 22.13 38.06 -53.37
N ASP A 22 21.96 37.17 -52.42
CA ASP A 22 21.51 35.81 -52.67
C ASP A 22 20.39 35.50 -51.68
N ASP A 23 19.36 34.89 -52.24
CA ASP A 23 18.05 34.57 -51.68
C ASP A 23 18.10 34.05 -50.23
N ASP A 24 17.43 34.76 -49.31
CA ASP A 24 16.97 34.19 -48.06
C ASP A 24 15.99 33.06 -48.42
N SER A 25 16.52 31.85 -48.41
CA SER A 25 15.74 30.62 -48.39
C SER A 25 14.66 30.73 -47.30
N ASP A 26 13.41 30.49 -47.67
CA ASP A 26 12.29 30.17 -46.77
C ASP A 26 12.75 29.15 -45.70
N VAL A 27 13.20 29.63 -44.55
CA VAL A 27 13.28 28.82 -43.33
C VAL A 27 11.88 28.85 -42.74
N PRO A 28 11.17 27.72 -42.63
CA PRO A 28 9.85 27.69 -42.00
C PRO A 28 9.98 28.27 -40.59
N GLN A 29 9.30 29.39 -40.34
CA GLN A 29 9.27 30.00 -39.01
C GLN A 29 8.55 29.02 -38.08
N SER A 30 9.25 28.52 -37.06
CA SER A 30 8.69 27.53 -36.15
C SER A 30 7.57 28.15 -35.30
N GLU A 31 6.45 27.45 -35.19
CA GLU A 31 5.29 27.87 -34.40
C GLU A 31 5.57 27.60 -32.92
N LYS A 32 5.58 28.64 -32.09
CA LYS A 32 5.84 28.53 -30.64
C LYS A 32 4.54 28.54 -29.84
N VAL A 33 4.28 27.49 -29.07
CA VAL A 33 3.15 27.37 -28.14
C VAL A 33 3.66 27.35 -26.71
N SER A 34 3.17 28.27 -25.87
CA SER A 34 3.58 28.38 -24.47
C SER A 34 2.51 27.86 -23.51
N TYR A 35 2.94 27.03 -22.55
CA TYR A 35 2.13 26.46 -21.48
C TYR A 35 2.66 26.90 -20.12
N LYS A 36 1.77 27.12 -19.15
CA LYS A 36 2.12 27.44 -17.77
C LYS A 36 1.78 26.26 -16.88
N ILE A 37 2.69 25.85 -16.00
CA ILE A 37 2.46 24.76 -15.05
C ILE A 37 2.88 25.16 -13.64
N SER A 38 2.31 24.49 -12.65
CA SER A 38 2.72 24.59 -11.26
C SER A 38 3.57 23.38 -10.87
N VAL A 39 4.73 23.61 -10.27
CA VAL A 39 5.56 22.57 -9.66
C VAL A 39 5.54 22.79 -8.15
N ILE A 40 5.16 21.77 -7.38
CA ILE A 40 4.93 21.87 -5.93
C ILE A 40 5.87 20.89 -5.22
N MET A 41 6.89 21.39 -4.54
CA MET A 41 7.95 20.57 -3.92
C MET A 41 8.40 21.15 -2.56
N PRO A 42 8.94 20.35 -1.62
CA PRO A 42 9.33 20.81 -0.29
C PRO A 42 10.67 21.51 -0.31
N LEU A 43 10.71 22.77 0.13
CA LEU A 43 11.96 23.55 0.19
C LEU A 43 12.80 23.23 1.44
N SER A 44 12.22 22.68 2.51
CA SER A 44 12.97 22.28 3.72
C SER A 44 13.89 21.08 3.51
N SER A 45 13.66 20.27 2.46
CA SER A 45 14.42 19.05 2.16
C SER A 45 15.92 19.27 1.96
N GLY A 46 16.34 20.52 1.68
CA GLY A 46 17.69 20.86 1.28
C GLY A 46 18.00 20.53 -0.19
N ASN A 47 16.99 20.09 -0.94
CA ASN A 47 17.10 19.84 -2.37
C ASN A 47 16.89 21.14 -3.14
N ASP A 48 17.75 21.38 -4.12
CA ASP A 48 17.56 22.48 -5.06
C ASP A 48 16.71 21.99 -6.23
N TRP A 49 15.39 22.07 -6.08
CA TRP A 49 14.46 21.63 -7.13
C TRP A 49 14.56 22.48 -8.40
N ASN A 50 14.94 23.76 -8.29
CA ASN A 50 15.08 24.65 -9.45
C ASN A 50 16.13 24.13 -10.42
N ARG A 51 17.30 23.66 -9.92
CA ARG A 51 18.36 23.14 -10.79
C ARG A 51 17.89 21.95 -11.64
N THR A 52 17.03 21.11 -11.07
CA THR A 52 16.49 19.92 -11.73
C THR A 52 15.42 20.31 -12.76
N VAL A 53 14.53 21.24 -12.39
CA VAL A 53 13.53 21.81 -13.30
C VAL A 53 14.21 22.48 -14.50
N ASP A 54 15.17 23.36 -14.23
CA ASP A 54 15.90 24.10 -15.26
C ASP A 54 16.65 23.16 -16.20
N TRP A 55 17.24 22.08 -15.67
CA TRP A 55 17.94 21.11 -16.50
C TRP A 55 16.99 20.33 -17.41
N ALA A 56 15.85 19.87 -16.89
CA ALA A 56 14.84 19.17 -17.70
C ALA A 56 14.32 20.08 -18.83
N LEU A 57 13.99 21.34 -18.50
CA LEU A 57 13.54 22.33 -19.48
C LEU A 57 14.61 22.68 -20.50
N GLU A 58 15.88 22.78 -20.09
CA GLU A 58 16.98 23.06 -21.00
C GLU A 58 17.21 21.90 -21.97
N ASN A 59 17.22 20.65 -21.49
CA ASN A 59 17.29 19.48 -22.35
C ASN A 59 16.12 19.47 -23.36
N PHE A 60 14.90 19.77 -22.89
CA PHE A 60 13.71 19.81 -23.73
C PHE A 60 13.76 20.96 -24.76
N ARG A 61 14.29 22.13 -24.42
CA ARG A 61 14.48 23.24 -25.38
C ARG A 61 15.51 22.88 -26.46
N GLN A 62 16.63 22.28 -26.07
CA GLN A 62 17.66 21.85 -27.00
C GLN A 62 17.13 20.76 -27.96
N ALA A 63 16.33 19.84 -27.45
CA ALA A 63 15.71 18.76 -28.22
C ALA A 63 14.74 19.25 -29.31
N GLN A 64 14.20 20.46 -29.16
CA GLN A 64 13.22 21.02 -30.10
C GLN A 64 13.84 21.84 -31.24
N VAL A 65 15.16 22.03 -31.24
CA VAL A 65 15.84 22.82 -32.29
C VAL A 65 15.58 22.20 -33.66
N GLY A 66 15.06 23.01 -34.58
CA GLY A 66 14.73 22.60 -35.95
C GLY A 66 13.36 21.94 -36.13
N LEU A 67 12.55 21.79 -35.07
CA LEU A 67 11.18 21.31 -35.19
C LEU A 67 10.23 22.39 -35.71
N PRO A 68 9.20 22.01 -36.49
CA PRO A 68 8.23 22.95 -37.03
C PRO A 68 7.34 23.58 -35.95
N LYS A 69 7.08 22.85 -34.85
CA LYS A 69 6.37 23.33 -33.67
C LYS A 69 7.22 23.21 -32.42
N ILE A 70 7.22 24.26 -31.61
CA ILE A 70 8.02 24.39 -30.38
C ILE A 70 7.09 24.58 -29.19
N THR A 71 7.19 23.68 -28.23
CA THR A 71 6.53 23.73 -26.92
C THR A 71 7.44 24.42 -25.90
N ASP A 72 6.91 25.49 -25.30
CA ASP A 72 7.57 26.29 -24.27
C ASP A 72 6.83 26.13 -22.95
N ILE A 73 7.53 25.68 -21.90
CA ILE A 73 6.93 25.42 -20.60
C ILE A 73 7.45 26.48 -19.61
N LYS A 74 6.52 27.19 -18.99
CA LYS A 74 6.77 28.15 -17.91
C LYS A 74 6.36 27.53 -16.59
N VAL A 75 7.31 27.46 -15.66
CA VAL A 75 7.11 26.83 -14.36
C VAL A 75 6.90 27.90 -13.29
N GLU A 76 5.87 27.71 -12.47
CA GLU A 76 5.70 28.38 -11.18
C GLU A 76 6.03 27.36 -10.07
N LEU A 77 7.14 27.57 -9.37
CA LEU A 77 7.53 26.73 -8.25
C LEU A 77 6.82 27.20 -6.97
N LYS A 78 6.17 26.27 -6.26
CA LYS A 78 5.50 26.50 -4.98
C LYS A 78 6.08 25.57 -3.93
N ASN A 79 6.27 26.09 -2.73
CA ASN A 79 6.64 25.27 -1.57
C ASN A 79 5.42 24.52 -1.06
N GLU A 80 5.51 23.19 -0.92
CA GLU A 80 4.40 22.37 -0.43
C GLU A 80 4.14 22.55 1.08
N GLU A 81 5.08 23.14 1.80
CA GLU A 81 5.00 23.32 3.26
C GLU A 81 4.37 24.66 3.66
N ASP A 82 4.00 25.49 2.68
CA ASP A 82 3.38 26.78 2.95
C ASP A 82 1.94 26.60 3.46
N ALA A 83 1.52 27.43 4.41
CA ALA A 83 0.22 27.34 5.06
C ALA A 83 -0.98 27.56 4.10
N ASP A 84 -0.76 28.24 2.97
CA ASP A 84 -1.76 28.52 1.93
C ASP A 84 -1.85 27.42 0.85
N LEU A 85 -1.16 26.28 1.01
CA LEU A 85 -1.13 25.22 -0.01
C LEU A 85 -2.53 24.78 -0.47
N ALA A 86 -3.49 24.62 0.45
CA ALA A 86 -4.85 24.19 0.10
C ALA A 86 -5.58 25.21 -0.80
N GLU A 87 -5.47 26.49 -0.47
CA GLU A 87 -6.06 27.59 -1.24
C GLU A 87 -5.37 27.71 -2.61
N TYR A 88 -4.04 27.59 -2.62
CA TYR A 88 -3.24 27.60 -3.84
C TYR A 88 -3.63 26.46 -4.78
N LEU A 89 -3.74 25.23 -4.28
CA LEU A 89 -4.14 24.06 -5.07
C LEU A 89 -5.53 24.24 -5.67
N SER A 90 -6.50 24.71 -4.88
CA SER A 90 -7.86 24.95 -5.36
C SER A 90 -7.90 26.00 -6.47
N ARG A 91 -7.10 27.07 -6.36
CA ARG A 91 -6.97 28.11 -7.38
C ARG A 91 -6.30 27.57 -8.65
N VAL A 92 -5.17 26.88 -8.54
CA VAL A 92 -4.43 26.37 -9.71
C VAL A 92 -5.20 25.26 -10.42
N ALA A 93 -5.92 24.42 -9.67
CA ALA A 93 -6.77 23.37 -10.21
C ALA A 93 -7.93 23.93 -11.05
N SER A 94 -8.49 25.09 -10.68
CA SER A 94 -9.61 25.71 -11.39
C SER A 94 -9.19 26.76 -12.44
N ASP A 95 -7.94 27.23 -12.41
CA ASP A 95 -7.44 28.25 -13.34
C ASP A 95 -6.94 27.63 -14.66
N ASP A 96 -7.69 27.83 -15.74
CA ASP A 96 -7.37 27.33 -17.10
C ASP A 96 -6.04 27.85 -17.66
N SER A 97 -5.46 28.91 -17.09
CA SER A 97 -4.11 29.35 -17.48
C SER A 97 -3.02 28.37 -17.07
N TYR A 98 -3.27 27.52 -16.07
CA TYR A 98 -2.37 26.42 -15.69
C TYR A 98 -2.80 25.11 -16.36
N THR A 99 -1.90 24.56 -17.15
CA THR A 99 -2.13 23.36 -17.95
C THR A 99 -2.02 22.07 -17.13
N ALA A 100 -1.12 22.03 -16.15
CA ALA A 100 -0.89 20.87 -15.29
C ALA A 100 -0.27 21.25 -13.94
N ILE A 101 -0.34 20.31 -13.00
CA ILE A 101 0.34 20.35 -11.70
C ILE A 101 1.34 19.18 -11.62
N ILE A 102 2.58 19.47 -11.23
CA ILE A 102 3.60 18.47 -10.89
C ILE A 102 3.90 18.54 -9.40
N GLY A 103 3.93 17.39 -8.73
CA GLY A 103 3.91 17.31 -7.27
C GLY A 103 2.48 17.51 -6.73
N PRO A 104 2.25 17.55 -5.41
CA PRO A 104 3.22 17.61 -4.31
C PRO A 104 4.12 16.37 -4.14
N TYR A 105 5.20 16.52 -3.36
CA TYR A 105 6.16 15.45 -3.08
C TYR A 105 5.61 14.50 -2.01
N SER A 106 5.06 15.04 -0.92
CA SER A 106 4.47 14.22 0.14
C SER A 106 3.09 13.68 -0.24
N SER A 107 2.82 12.43 0.10
CA SER A 107 1.54 11.76 -0.20
C SER A 107 0.32 12.44 0.45
N LYS A 108 0.51 13.03 1.64
CA LYS A 108 -0.53 13.83 2.32
C LYS A 108 -0.96 15.01 1.46
N ASN A 109 0.00 15.78 0.94
CA ASN A 109 -0.28 16.93 0.10
C ASN A 109 -0.76 16.49 -1.30
N ALA A 110 -0.26 15.36 -1.81
CA ALA A 110 -0.73 14.76 -3.05
C ALA A 110 -2.23 14.42 -3.01
N THR A 111 -2.73 13.94 -1.87
CA THR A 111 -4.17 13.71 -1.64
C THR A 111 -4.97 15.01 -1.83
N MET A 112 -4.51 16.11 -1.24
CA MET A 112 -5.17 17.41 -1.37
C MET A 112 -5.18 17.89 -2.83
N ALA A 113 -4.08 17.71 -3.55
CA ALA A 113 -3.97 18.08 -4.96
C ALA A 113 -4.89 17.24 -5.85
N ALA A 114 -4.94 15.92 -5.62
CA ALA A 114 -5.76 15.01 -6.40
C ALA A 114 -7.27 15.24 -6.19
N ILE A 115 -7.68 15.65 -4.98
CA ILE A 115 -9.05 16.09 -4.71
C ILE A 115 -9.36 17.40 -5.45
N ALA A 116 -8.46 18.40 -5.37
CA ALA A 116 -8.65 19.68 -6.04
C ALA A 116 -8.76 19.54 -7.57
N CYS A 117 -7.98 18.63 -8.16
CA CYS A 117 -8.00 18.37 -9.60
C CYS A 117 -9.21 17.54 -10.09
N ALA A 118 -10.00 16.96 -9.19
CA ALA A 118 -11.03 15.97 -9.55
C ALA A 118 -12.14 16.54 -10.44
N GLU A 119 -12.62 17.75 -10.15
CA GLU A 119 -13.76 18.36 -10.87
C GLU A 119 -13.41 18.68 -12.34
N GLY A 120 -12.22 19.24 -12.57
CA GLY A 120 -11.74 19.59 -13.91
C GLY A 120 -10.90 18.50 -14.60
N GLN A 121 -10.70 17.35 -13.93
CA GLN A 121 -9.73 16.32 -14.33
C GLN A 121 -8.35 16.89 -14.72
N LYS A 122 -7.90 17.92 -14.00
CA LYS A 122 -6.64 18.59 -14.31
C LYS A 122 -5.47 17.64 -14.11
N THR A 123 -4.59 17.55 -15.12
CA THR A 123 -3.43 16.66 -15.11
C THR A 123 -2.54 16.90 -13.90
N LEU A 124 -2.39 15.86 -13.08
CA LEU A 124 -1.58 15.80 -11.88
C LEU A 124 -0.52 14.70 -12.05
N ILE A 125 0.75 15.09 -12.12
CA ILE A 125 1.89 14.14 -12.20
C ILE A 125 2.64 14.18 -10.89
N LEU A 126 2.80 13.02 -10.25
CA LEU A 126 3.39 12.89 -8.92
C LEU A 126 4.76 12.23 -9.04
N PRO A 127 5.84 12.99 -8.78
CA PRO A 127 7.20 12.46 -8.88
C PRO A 127 7.44 11.31 -7.88
N LEU A 128 7.03 11.45 -6.62
CA LEU A 128 7.45 10.55 -5.55
C LEU A 128 6.39 10.31 -4.46
N ALA A 129 5.10 10.52 -4.77
CA ALA A 129 4.04 10.21 -3.81
C ALA A 129 3.83 8.68 -3.71
N THR A 130 4.47 8.05 -2.73
CA THR A 130 4.57 6.58 -2.61
C THR A 130 3.60 5.95 -1.62
N SER A 131 2.77 6.72 -0.90
CA SER A 131 1.83 6.14 0.08
C SER A 131 0.87 5.15 -0.61
N THR A 132 0.80 3.94 -0.06
CA THR A 132 -0.04 2.86 -0.56
C THR A 132 -1.50 3.26 -0.59
N GLU A 133 -2.00 3.91 0.47
CA GLU A 133 -3.39 4.32 0.56
C GLU A 133 -3.73 5.41 -0.45
N PHE A 134 -2.84 6.39 -0.64
CA PHE A 134 -3.01 7.41 -1.68
C PHE A 134 -3.12 6.76 -3.07
N GLN A 135 -2.14 5.95 -3.46
CA GLN A 135 -2.14 5.32 -4.78
C GLN A 135 -3.36 4.42 -4.96
N ARG A 136 -3.81 3.72 -3.91
CA ARG A 136 -5.03 2.89 -3.92
C ARG A 136 -6.31 3.70 -4.12
N VAL A 137 -6.45 4.84 -3.43
CA VAL A 137 -7.65 5.70 -3.52
C VAL A 137 -7.77 6.35 -4.90
N PHE A 138 -6.66 6.78 -5.49
CA PHE A 138 -6.64 7.46 -6.79
C PHE A 138 -6.31 6.51 -7.96
N ALA A 139 -6.20 5.20 -7.70
CA ALA A 139 -6.02 4.21 -8.75
C ALA A 139 -7.17 4.27 -9.77
N GLY A 140 -6.84 4.46 -11.04
CA GLY A 140 -7.82 4.53 -12.15
C GLY A 140 -8.48 5.89 -12.31
N LYS A 141 -7.99 6.92 -11.60
CA LYS A 141 -8.33 8.31 -11.92
C LYS A 141 -7.43 8.75 -13.08
N GLU A 142 -8.03 8.91 -14.26
CA GLU A 142 -7.32 9.18 -15.53
C GLU A 142 -6.52 10.50 -15.56
N TYR A 143 -6.55 11.30 -14.49
CA TYR A 143 -5.82 12.55 -14.35
C TYR A 143 -4.66 12.49 -13.34
N VAL A 144 -4.43 11.37 -12.66
CA VAL A 144 -3.38 11.18 -11.65
C VAL A 144 -2.34 10.19 -12.16
N TRP A 145 -1.08 10.64 -12.25
CA TRP A 145 0.03 9.87 -12.83
C TRP A 145 1.18 9.73 -11.82
N ASN A 146 1.40 8.52 -11.28
CA ASN A 146 2.47 8.26 -10.31
C ASN A 146 3.73 7.72 -11.00
N LEU A 147 4.86 8.39 -10.76
CA LEU A 147 6.15 8.01 -11.35
C LEU A 147 7.02 7.13 -10.46
N ALA A 148 6.51 6.75 -9.30
CA ALA A 148 7.15 5.81 -8.39
C ALA A 148 6.14 4.76 -7.93
N GLN A 149 6.63 3.53 -7.69
CA GLN A 149 5.86 2.50 -7.02
C GLN A 149 5.58 2.89 -5.56
N SER A 150 4.55 2.27 -4.99
CA SER A 150 4.19 2.49 -3.60
C SER A 150 5.23 1.96 -2.61
N ASP A 151 5.21 2.47 -1.38
CA ASP A 151 6.04 2.05 -0.24
C ASP A 151 5.97 0.53 0.03
N LEU A 152 4.90 -0.14 -0.39
CA LEU A 152 4.81 -1.61 -0.49
C LEU A 152 6.07 -2.24 -1.10
N THR A 153 6.51 -1.71 -2.23
CA THR A 153 7.68 -2.19 -2.97
C THR A 153 8.96 -1.91 -2.20
N GLN A 154 9.02 -0.79 -1.49
CA GLN A 154 10.16 -0.45 -0.66
C GLN A 154 10.27 -1.39 0.55
N CYS A 155 9.16 -1.64 1.25
CA CYS A 155 9.08 -2.60 2.35
C CYS A 155 9.51 -4.00 1.90
N GLU A 156 9.02 -4.43 0.74
CA GLU A 156 9.40 -5.68 0.09
C GLU A 156 10.91 -5.77 -0.18
N ILE A 157 11.52 -4.73 -0.75
CA ILE A 157 12.96 -4.71 -1.04
C ILE A 157 13.77 -4.78 0.25
N LEU A 158 13.37 -4.05 1.30
CA LEU A 158 14.03 -4.08 2.61
C LEU A 158 13.98 -5.47 3.24
N LEU A 159 12.82 -6.12 3.22
CA LEU A 159 12.66 -7.48 3.75
C LEU A 159 13.48 -8.50 2.96
N MET A 160 13.56 -8.36 1.64
CA MET A 160 14.45 -9.20 0.83
C MET A 160 15.92 -9.00 1.16
N GLN A 161 16.36 -7.76 1.40
CA GLN A 161 17.72 -7.49 1.83
C GLN A 161 18.01 -8.19 3.16
N MET A 162 17.08 -8.12 4.13
CA MET A 162 17.20 -8.84 5.40
C MET A 162 17.28 -10.37 5.19
N ALA A 163 16.42 -10.92 4.33
CA ALA A 163 16.42 -12.35 4.00
C ALA A 163 17.73 -12.81 3.35
N VAL A 164 18.27 -12.03 2.40
CA VAL A 164 19.55 -12.30 1.74
C VAL A 164 20.72 -12.17 2.71
N SER A 165 20.61 -11.30 3.71
CA SER A 165 21.56 -11.18 4.82
C SER A 165 21.42 -12.29 5.88
N GLU A 166 20.66 -13.35 5.61
CA GLU A 166 20.40 -14.49 6.51
C GLU A 166 19.77 -14.08 7.85
N MET A 167 19.07 -12.93 7.88
CA MET A 167 18.27 -12.53 9.03
C MET A 167 17.00 -13.38 9.05
N HIS A 168 16.87 -14.28 10.03
CA HIS A 168 15.69 -15.13 10.14
C HIS A 168 14.52 -14.46 10.87
N SER A 169 14.80 -13.46 11.71
CA SER A 169 13.80 -12.76 12.49
C SER A 169 13.84 -11.25 12.22
N VAL A 170 12.67 -10.66 12.02
CA VAL A 170 12.51 -9.27 11.60
C VAL A 170 11.45 -8.57 12.45
N SER A 171 11.68 -7.29 12.72
CA SER A 171 10.76 -6.42 13.44
C SER A 171 10.52 -5.12 12.66
N LEU A 172 9.40 -4.45 12.92
CA LEU A 172 9.09 -3.14 12.36
C LEU A 172 8.97 -2.10 13.47
N LEU A 173 9.54 -0.92 13.24
CA LEU A 173 9.24 0.30 13.97
C LEU A 173 8.78 1.38 12.98
N THR A 174 7.55 1.87 13.13
CA THR A 174 7.01 2.89 12.23
C THR A 174 6.03 3.84 12.92
N SER A 175 5.72 4.95 12.26
CA SER A 175 4.84 6.02 12.74
C SER A 175 3.35 5.71 12.51
N ASP A 176 2.47 6.29 13.34
CA ASP A 176 1.01 6.20 13.18
C ASP A 176 0.45 7.28 12.23
N ASP A 177 0.90 7.26 10.97
CA ASP A 177 0.38 8.12 9.89
C ASP A 177 0.30 7.38 8.55
N ASP A 178 -0.12 8.07 7.48
CA ASP A 178 -0.34 7.46 6.17
C ASP A 178 0.92 6.87 5.53
N TYR A 179 2.11 7.35 5.92
CA TYR A 179 3.38 6.79 5.46
C TYR A 179 3.72 5.54 6.27
N GLY A 180 3.68 5.62 7.60
CA GLY A 180 3.99 4.46 8.43
C GLY A 180 2.99 3.32 8.29
N LYS A 181 1.72 3.62 8.00
CA LYS A 181 0.70 2.64 7.63
C LYS A 181 1.05 1.84 6.38
N SER A 182 1.74 2.44 5.40
CA SER A 182 2.20 1.69 4.23
C SER A 182 3.10 0.51 4.61
N PHE A 183 3.86 0.62 5.71
CA PHE A 183 4.69 -0.45 6.25
C PHE A 183 3.92 -1.34 7.21
N SER A 184 3.22 -0.79 8.20
CA SER A 184 2.57 -1.61 9.23
C SER A 184 1.46 -2.51 8.69
N ASP A 185 0.79 -2.13 7.59
CA ASP A 185 -0.25 -2.94 6.96
C ASP A 185 0.27 -4.11 6.10
N TRP A 186 1.56 -4.10 5.73
CA TRP A 186 2.11 -5.02 4.71
C TRP A 186 3.40 -5.72 5.12
N PHE A 187 4.14 -5.17 6.07
CA PHE A 187 5.43 -5.72 6.53
C PHE A 187 5.30 -7.17 6.97
N ALA A 188 4.37 -7.46 7.88
CA ALA A 188 4.21 -8.82 8.41
C ALA A 188 3.79 -9.79 7.30
N TYR A 189 2.89 -9.35 6.40
CA TYR A 189 2.47 -10.15 5.26
C TYR A 189 3.66 -10.49 4.35
N GLN A 190 4.42 -9.48 3.92
CA GLN A 190 5.57 -9.66 3.04
C GLN A 190 6.71 -10.46 3.70
N ALA A 191 6.94 -10.27 5.00
CA ALA A 191 7.95 -11.00 5.75
C ALA A 191 7.64 -12.50 5.77
N VAL A 192 6.38 -12.87 6.05
CA VAL A 192 5.91 -14.26 6.06
C VAL A 192 6.01 -14.89 4.67
N GLU A 193 5.63 -14.16 3.62
CA GLU A 193 5.78 -14.63 2.23
C GLU A 193 7.25 -14.92 1.88
N LEU A 194 8.17 -14.13 2.42
CA LEU A 194 9.63 -14.31 2.26
C LEU A 194 10.22 -15.38 3.20
N GLY A 195 9.41 -16.03 4.03
CA GLY A 195 9.85 -17.05 4.99
C GLY A 195 10.59 -16.49 6.22
N LEU A 196 10.39 -15.22 6.53
CA LEU A 196 10.95 -14.53 7.70
C LEU A 196 10.01 -14.65 8.91
N GLN A 197 10.58 -14.83 10.10
CA GLN A 197 9.84 -14.78 11.35
C GLN A 197 9.63 -13.31 11.77
N VAL A 198 8.39 -12.90 11.98
CA VAL A 198 8.07 -11.57 12.52
C VAL A 198 8.15 -11.63 14.05
N ASP A 199 9.08 -10.90 14.65
CA ASP A 199 9.22 -10.84 16.12
C ASP A 199 8.30 -9.80 16.74
N ASP A 200 8.26 -8.57 16.18
CA ASP A 200 7.34 -7.53 16.65
C ASP A 200 7.09 -6.41 15.62
N VAL A 201 5.96 -5.72 15.75
CA VAL A 201 5.58 -4.54 14.97
C VAL A 201 5.14 -3.42 15.91
N VAL A 202 5.98 -2.40 16.07
CA VAL A 202 5.73 -1.29 16.98
C VAL A 202 5.39 -0.02 16.20
N ILE A 203 4.23 0.57 16.52
CA ILE A 203 3.75 1.82 15.92
C ILE A 203 3.80 2.94 16.97
N TYR A 204 4.51 4.04 16.68
CA TYR A 204 4.64 5.20 17.55
C TYR A 204 3.85 6.42 17.06
N ARG A 205 3.27 7.19 17.99
CA ARG A 205 2.49 8.40 17.68
C ARG A 205 3.21 9.70 18.01
N ASN A 206 4.25 9.64 18.83
CA ASN A 206 4.93 10.79 19.39
C ASN A 206 6.34 10.40 19.88
N ASP A 207 7.14 11.42 20.20
CA ASP A 207 8.52 11.27 20.67
C ASP A 207 8.69 10.34 21.89
N LYS A 208 7.70 10.35 22.79
CA LYS A 208 7.74 9.50 23.98
C LYS A 208 7.57 8.04 23.60
N GLU A 209 6.59 7.73 22.76
CA GLU A 209 6.36 6.37 22.23
C GLU A 209 7.53 5.91 21.38
N LEU A 210 8.13 6.78 20.56
CA LEU A 210 9.35 6.45 19.80
C LEU A 210 10.48 6.05 20.75
N LYS A 211 10.68 6.80 21.84
CA LYS A 211 11.71 6.48 22.83
C LYS A 211 11.45 5.17 23.57
N GLU A 212 10.21 4.89 23.91
CA GLU A 212 9.81 3.62 24.54
C GLU A 212 10.03 2.45 23.57
N ALA A 213 9.69 2.63 22.29
CA ALA A 213 9.90 1.63 21.25
C ALA A 213 11.38 1.31 21.00
N VAL A 214 12.25 2.33 20.95
CA VAL A 214 13.71 2.10 20.82
C VAL A 214 14.25 1.37 22.05
N ALA A 215 13.75 1.66 23.25
CA ALA A 215 14.15 0.90 24.44
C ALA A 215 13.65 -0.56 24.42
N HIS A 216 12.45 -0.79 23.88
CA HIS A 216 11.86 -2.14 23.73
C HIS A 216 12.73 -3.05 22.85
N PHE A 217 13.21 -2.56 21.71
CA PHE A 217 14.07 -3.35 20.82
C PHE A 217 15.50 -3.58 21.34
N ALA A 218 15.87 -2.99 22.48
CA ALA A 218 17.13 -3.29 23.16
C ALA A 218 17.06 -4.55 24.04
N ASP A 219 15.91 -5.21 24.15
CA ASP A 219 15.78 -6.49 24.84
C ASP A 219 16.56 -7.60 24.12
N ASN A 220 17.14 -8.53 24.88
CA ASN A 220 17.90 -9.65 24.37
C ASN A 220 17.14 -10.54 23.38
N GLN A 221 15.80 -10.56 23.42
CA GLN A 221 15.01 -11.35 22.47
C GLN A 221 15.18 -10.88 21.01
N PHE A 222 15.56 -9.62 20.78
CA PHE A 222 15.70 -9.04 19.44
C PHE A 222 17.15 -9.03 18.92
N ARG A 223 18.13 -9.43 19.74
CA ARG A 223 19.56 -9.23 19.50
C ARG A 223 20.08 -9.81 18.17
N SER A 224 19.50 -10.90 17.70
CA SER A 224 19.93 -11.59 16.46
C SER A 224 19.05 -11.29 15.25
N GLY A 225 18.09 -10.36 15.38
CA GLY A 225 17.15 -10.02 14.32
C GLY A 225 17.53 -8.74 13.57
N ALA A 226 16.69 -8.39 12.62
CA ALA A 226 16.72 -7.10 11.93
C ALA A 226 15.52 -6.23 12.34
N LEU A 227 15.73 -4.92 12.40
CA LEU A 227 14.71 -3.92 12.63
C LEU A 227 14.55 -3.06 11.37
N LEU A 228 13.40 -3.13 10.73
CA LEU A 228 12.98 -2.16 9.74
C LEU A 228 12.51 -0.91 10.49
N PHE A 229 13.22 0.20 10.32
CA PHE A 229 12.79 1.50 10.82
C PHE A 229 12.25 2.38 9.68
N ALA A 230 10.95 2.64 9.74
CA ALA A 230 10.25 3.51 8.79
C ALA A 230 9.76 4.80 9.48
N PRO A 231 10.63 5.81 9.67
CA PRO A 231 10.24 7.09 10.25
C PRO A 231 9.46 7.95 9.26
N SER A 232 8.52 8.76 9.73
CA SER A 232 7.81 9.72 8.87
C SER A 232 8.56 11.01 8.64
N THR A 233 9.48 11.38 9.54
CA THR A 233 10.25 12.61 9.41
C THR A 233 11.73 12.41 9.69
N ALA A 234 12.55 13.29 9.12
CA ALA A 234 13.96 13.43 9.48
C ALA A 234 14.16 13.83 10.95
N SER A 235 13.13 14.34 11.64
CA SER A 235 13.19 14.60 13.08
C SER A 235 13.14 13.30 13.87
N ASP A 236 12.22 12.39 13.51
CA ASP A 236 12.07 11.09 14.15
C ASP A 236 13.36 10.27 14.02
N PHE A 237 13.97 10.29 12.83
CA PHE A 237 15.25 9.61 12.61
C PHE A 237 16.39 10.16 13.48
N ARG A 238 16.47 11.49 13.66
CA ARG A 238 17.46 12.09 14.56
C ARG A 238 17.23 11.71 16.02
N GLN A 239 15.97 11.69 16.45
CA GLN A 239 15.63 11.30 17.81
C GLN A 239 15.97 9.82 18.05
N PHE A 240 15.68 8.95 17.08
CA PHE A 240 16.11 7.55 17.10
C PHE A 240 17.64 7.45 17.27
N ASP A 241 18.43 8.15 16.45
CA ASP A 241 19.90 8.15 16.53
C ASP A 241 20.42 8.61 17.91
N GLU A 242 19.83 9.65 18.49
CA GLU A 242 20.21 10.15 19.82
C GLU A 242 19.96 9.16 20.97
N ILE A 243 18.99 8.26 20.80
CA ILE A 243 18.68 7.22 21.78
C ILE A 243 19.57 6.01 21.50
N TYR A 244 19.65 5.58 20.24
CA TYR A 244 20.45 4.45 19.78
C TYR A 244 21.95 4.62 20.09
N ASP A 245 22.49 5.85 20.00
CA ASP A 245 23.86 6.20 20.38
C ASP A 245 24.24 5.75 21.81
N LYS A 246 23.25 5.75 22.72
CA LYS A 246 23.43 5.42 24.14
C LYS A 246 23.27 3.93 24.45
N LEU A 247 22.85 3.13 23.48
CA LEU A 247 22.61 1.69 23.66
C LEU A 247 23.87 0.87 23.35
N ASP A 248 23.89 -0.35 23.88
CA ASP A 248 24.87 -1.36 23.49
C ASP A 248 24.46 -1.96 22.14
N LYS A 249 25.18 -1.57 21.09
CA LYS A 249 24.90 -1.99 19.71
C LYS A 249 25.06 -3.49 19.51
N GLU A 250 25.85 -4.18 20.34
CA GLU A 250 25.97 -5.64 20.27
C GLU A 250 24.69 -6.36 20.73
N CYS A 251 23.80 -5.66 21.43
CA CYS A 251 22.55 -6.17 21.98
C CYS A 251 21.31 -5.62 21.27
N TYR A 252 21.47 -4.95 20.12
CA TYR A 252 20.37 -4.35 19.37
C TYR A 252 20.27 -4.98 17.97
N PRO A 253 19.06 -5.17 17.41
CA PRO A 253 18.88 -5.70 16.06
C PRO A 253 19.56 -4.82 15.00
N VAL A 254 19.93 -5.42 13.86
CA VAL A 254 20.50 -4.66 12.73
C VAL A 254 19.42 -3.74 12.14
N VAL A 255 19.70 -2.44 12.05
CA VAL A 255 18.70 -1.44 11.67
C VAL A 255 18.78 -1.15 10.17
N TYR A 256 17.69 -1.44 9.47
CA TYR A 256 17.47 -1.08 8.07
C TYR A 256 16.45 0.03 7.96
N CYS A 257 16.75 1.07 7.20
CA CYS A 257 15.94 2.27 7.16
C CYS A 257 15.19 2.44 5.84
N SER A 258 13.95 2.95 5.93
CA SER A 258 13.24 3.50 4.78
C SER A 258 13.87 4.82 4.27
N ASP A 259 13.35 5.35 3.16
CA ASP A 259 13.92 6.47 2.40
C ASP A 259 13.89 7.81 3.13
N VAL A 260 12.98 8.00 4.08
CA VAL A 260 12.99 9.20 4.94
C VAL A 260 14.31 9.38 5.68
N ALA A 261 15.01 8.28 5.98
CA ALA A 261 16.35 8.32 6.58
C ALA A 261 17.46 8.72 5.59
N HIS A 262 17.18 8.84 4.29
CA HIS A 262 18.11 9.30 3.27
C HIS A 262 17.80 10.74 2.85
N SER A 263 18.25 11.69 3.66
CA SER A 263 17.98 13.12 3.44
C SER A 263 19.25 13.95 3.58
N LYS A 264 19.42 14.94 2.69
CA LYS A 264 20.46 15.97 2.83
C LYS A 264 20.39 16.73 4.15
N SER A 265 19.19 16.86 4.71
CA SER A 265 18.98 17.53 6.00
C SER A 265 19.64 16.78 7.18
N LEU A 266 19.97 15.49 7.02
CA LEU A 266 20.55 14.61 8.02
C LEU A 266 22.08 14.47 7.89
N THR A 267 22.65 14.80 6.73
CA THR A 267 24.09 14.74 6.46
C THR A 267 24.88 15.52 7.51
N GLY A 268 25.91 14.88 8.08
CA GLY A 268 26.75 15.43 9.15
C GLY A 268 26.08 15.60 10.53
N LYS A 269 24.82 15.16 10.70
CA LYS A 269 24.08 15.28 11.97
C LYS A 269 23.81 13.96 12.68
N ILE A 270 24.01 12.84 11.99
CA ILE A 270 23.80 11.49 12.50
C ILE A 270 25.12 10.91 12.99
N LYS A 271 25.10 10.28 14.16
CA LYS A 271 26.30 9.80 14.84
C LYS A 271 26.61 8.34 14.55
N ASN A 272 25.58 7.50 14.42
CA ASN A 272 25.74 6.07 14.23
C ASN A 272 25.77 5.70 12.74
N ILE A 273 26.10 4.44 12.49
CA ILE A 273 26.10 3.84 11.14
C ILE A 273 24.74 3.21 10.90
N TYR A 274 24.17 3.49 9.73
CA TYR A 274 22.89 2.94 9.28
C TYR A 274 22.98 2.48 7.85
N GLU A 275 22.10 1.55 7.48
CA GLU A 275 21.84 1.21 6.09
C GLU A 275 20.34 1.32 5.78
N GLY A 276 20.01 1.43 4.51
CA GLY A 276 18.64 1.57 4.07
C GLY A 276 18.51 1.69 2.57
N ILE A 277 17.29 1.89 2.10
CA ILE A 277 17.03 2.07 0.67
C ILE A 277 16.27 3.36 0.41
N SER A 278 16.42 3.90 -0.80
CA SER A 278 15.60 5.03 -1.24
C SER A 278 15.39 5.03 -2.76
N PRO A 279 14.28 5.60 -3.24
CA PRO A 279 14.07 5.79 -4.68
C PRO A 279 15.23 6.54 -5.34
N SER A 280 15.65 6.07 -6.51
CA SER A 280 16.80 6.56 -7.25
C SER A 280 16.50 6.62 -8.75
N ALA A 281 17.35 7.32 -9.50
CA ALA A 281 17.45 7.12 -10.94
C ALA A 281 17.87 5.67 -11.26
N ASP A 282 17.49 5.18 -12.43
CA ASP A 282 18.00 3.94 -12.99
C ASP A 282 19.50 4.14 -13.32
N PRO A 283 20.43 3.35 -12.75
CA PRO A 283 21.86 3.43 -13.08
C PRO A 283 22.16 3.25 -14.57
N ALA A 284 21.36 2.44 -15.27
CA ALA A 284 21.53 2.19 -16.70
C ALA A 284 21.19 3.42 -17.55
N SER A 285 20.39 4.37 -17.02
CA SER A 285 20.10 5.65 -17.68
C SER A 285 21.33 6.56 -17.79
N GLY A 286 22.36 6.35 -16.95
CA GLY A 286 23.52 7.22 -16.85
C GLY A 286 23.25 8.58 -16.18
N PHE A 287 22.01 8.85 -15.74
CA PHE A 287 21.61 10.12 -15.12
C PHE A 287 22.47 10.49 -13.92
N ILE A 288 22.76 9.52 -13.04
CA ILE A 288 23.55 9.73 -11.81
C ILE A 288 24.95 10.28 -12.12
N ASN A 289 25.61 9.74 -13.13
CA ASN A 289 26.96 10.16 -13.52
C ASN A 289 26.93 11.54 -14.19
N ALA A 290 25.94 11.79 -15.06
CA ALA A 290 25.76 13.09 -15.69
C ALA A 290 25.42 14.19 -14.67
N TYR A 291 24.62 13.85 -13.66
CA TYR A 291 24.26 14.71 -12.55
C TYR A 291 25.50 15.14 -11.76
N ARG A 292 26.33 14.17 -11.35
CA ARG A 292 27.61 14.43 -10.66
C ARG A 292 28.55 15.29 -11.47
N PHE A 293 28.66 15.02 -12.78
CA PHE A 293 29.51 15.81 -13.66
C PHE A 293 29.00 17.26 -13.80
N LYS A 294 27.69 17.45 -13.92
CA LYS A 294 27.07 18.76 -14.16
C LYS A 294 27.06 19.64 -12.90
N PHE A 295 26.77 19.05 -11.74
CA PHE A 295 26.53 19.79 -10.50
C PHE A 295 27.58 19.58 -9.41
N GLY A 296 28.50 18.62 -9.58
CA GLY A 296 29.51 18.29 -8.56
C GLY A 296 28.92 17.59 -7.33
N ASP A 297 27.70 17.04 -7.42
CA ASP A 297 26.92 16.49 -6.32
C ASP A 297 26.15 15.24 -6.78
N SER A 298 25.65 14.40 -5.86
CA SER A 298 24.79 13.26 -6.22
C SER A 298 23.31 13.66 -6.22
N PRO A 299 22.49 13.06 -7.11
CA PRO A 299 21.05 13.27 -7.06
C PRO A 299 20.46 12.67 -5.79
N THR A 300 19.48 13.36 -5.22
CA THR A 300 18.70 12.94 -4.05
C THR A 300 17.37 12.32 -4.45
N ALA A 301 16.72 11.63 -3.51
CA ALA A 301 15.41 11.03 -3.72
C ALA A 301 14.40 12.05 -4.29
N GLY A 302 13.79 11.70 -5.41
CA GLY A 302 12.83 12.54 -6.14
C GLY A 302 13.40 13.45 -7.23
N GLU A 303 14.71 13.75 -7.29
CA GLU A 303 15.25 14.64 -8.33
C GLU A 303 15.14 14.02 -9.73
N ALA A 304 15.49 12.74 -9.87
CA ALA A 304 15.31 12.02 -11.13
C ALA A 304 13.82 11.90 -11.52
N HIS A 305 12.95 11.72 -10.53
CA HIS A 305 11.51 11.59 -10.76
C HIS A 305 10.88 12.93 -11.16
N LEU A 306 11.34 14.05 -10.59
CA LEU A 306 10.91 15.38 -10.99
C LEU A 306 11.38 15.72 -12.40
N PHE A 307 12.62 15.33 -12.75
CA PHE A 307 13.13 15.44 -14.12
C PHE A 307 12.21 14.67 -15.09
N ASP A 308 11.83 13.45 -14.73
CA ASP A 308 10.95 12.62 -15.54
C ASP A 308 9.52 13.18 -15.63
N ALA A 309 8.97 13.73 -14.55
CA ALA A 309 7.66 14.38 -14.57
C ALA A 309 7.60 15.54 -15.58
N ILE A 310 8.65 16.35 -15.64
CA ILE A 310 8.73 17.49 -16.57
C ILE A 310 8.90 17.00 -18.00
N THR A 311 9.72 15.97 -18.22
CA THR A 311 9.96 15.45 -19.58
C THR A 311 8.75 14.68 -20.12
N LEU A 312 8.08 13.86 -19.31
CA LEU A 312 6.83 13.18 -19.65
C LEU A 312 5.75 14.19 -20.06
N LEU A 313 5.54 15.23 -19.24
CA LEU A 313 4.62 16.31 -19.57
C LEU A 313 5.03 17.02 -20.87
N GLY A 314 6.32 17.29 -21.04
CA GLY A 314 6.85 17.93 -22.24
C GLY A 314 6.51 17.14 -23.51
N TYR A 315 6.72 15.82 -23.50
CA TYR A 315 6.35 14.96 -24.63
C TYR A 315 4.86 14.98 -24.91
N ALA A 316 4.01 14.90 -23.88
CA ALA A 316 2.57 14.96 -24.04
C ALA A 316 2.12 16.29 -24.68
N LEU A 317 2.63 17.42 -24.19
CA LEU A 317 2.35 18.76 -24.74
C LEU A 317 2.88 18.96 -26.16
N ALA A 318 3.99 18.32 -26.52
CA ALA A 318 4.61 18.42 -27.85
C ALA A 318 4.09 17.39 -28.86
N SER A 319 3.15 16.53 -28.47
CA SER A 319 2.50 15.59 -29.40
C SER A 319 1.56 16.30 -30.39
N PHE A 320 0.97 17.43 -29.99
CA PHE A 320 0.02 18.24 -30.79
C PHE A 320 -1.12 17.42 -31.44
N GLY A 321 -1.52 16.31 -30.82
CA GLY A 321 -2.63 15.49 -31.28
C GLY A 321 -4.00 16.01 -30.86
N ASP A 322 -5.06 15.30 -31.27
CA ASP A 322 -6.46 15.65 -30.94
C ASP A 322 -6.87 15.23 -29.52
N ALA A 323 -6.02 14.49 -28.80
CA ALA A 323 -6.27 14.06 -27.44
C ALA A 323 -6.11 15.23 -26.45
N ASP A 324 -6.87 15.20 -25.36
CA ASP A 324 -6.59 16.05 -24.21
C ASP A 324 -5.23 15.66 -23.56
N LEU A 325 -4.75 16.46 -22.60
CA LEU A 325 -3.43 16.24 -22.03
C LEU A 325 -3.27 14.87 -21.35
N ASN A 326 -4.31 14.37 -20.66
CA ASN A 326 -4.27 13.07 -20.02
C ASN A 326 -4.26 11.93 -21.06
N GLY A 327 -5.07 12.04 -22.11
CA GLY A 327 -5.04 11.13 -23.25
C GLY A 327 -3.70 11.17 -23.99
N ALA A 328 -3.07 12.33 -24.09
CA ALA A 328 -1.73 12.47 -24.65
C ALA A 328 -0.70 11.73 -23.78
N ILE A 329 -0.71 11.92 -22.45
CA ILE A 329 0.17 11.16 -21.54
C ILE A 329 -0.06 9.65 -21.68
N LYS A 330 -1.32 9.21 -21.73
CA LYS A 330 -1.68 7.80 -21.98
C LYS A 330 -1.03 7.26 -23.25
N ASN A 331 -1.16 8.00 -24.36
CA ASN A 331 -0.54 7.62 -25.64
C ASN A 331 0.99 7.58 -25.57
N ILE A 332 1.61 8.48 -24.80
CA ILE A 332 3.06 8.49 -24.56
C ILE A 332 3.49 7.21 -23.83
N VAL A 333 2.84 6.86 -22.73
CA VAL A 333 3.23 5.70 -21.89
C VAL A 333 2.86 4.35 -22.52
N ASP A 334 1.89 4.32 -23.45
CA ASP A 334 1.52 3.13 -24.22
C ASP A 334 2.29 2.99 -25.56
N GLY A 335 3.12 3.98 -25.93
CA GLY A 335 3.87 3.98 -27.20
C GLY A 335 4.92 2.86 -27.30
N ARG A 336 4.91 2.09 -28.39
CA ARG A 336 5.81 0.92 -28.56
C ARG A 336 6.38 0.76 -29.99
N ASP A 337 6.35 1.80 -30.83
CA ASP A 337 6.73 1.72 -32.26
C ASP A 337 8.20 1.35 -32.52
N SER A 338 9.13 2.10 -31.91
CA SER A 338 10.56 1.97 -32.18
C SER A 338 11.38 2.58 -31.03
N TRP A 339 12.52 1.95 -30.76
CA TRP A 339 13.43 2.24 -29.65
C TRP A 339 13.93 3.69 -29.62
N ASN A 340 13.53 4.47 -28.62
CA ASN A 340 14.08 5.80 -28.29
C ASN A 340 14.30 5.92 -26.77
N ARG A 341 15.09 5.01 -26.19
CA ARG A 341 15.43 5.03 -24.76
C ARG A 341 16.53 6.06 -24.47
N SER A 342 16.20 7.18 -23.84
CA SER A 342 17.12 8.06 -23.08
C SER A 342 16.48 9.44 -22.80
N TRP A 343 17.06 10.14 -21.83
CA TRP A 343 16.64 11.45 -21.32
C TRP A 343 17.53 12.62 -21.80
N MET A 344 18.55 12.33 -22.63
CA MET A 344 19.44 13.35 -23.19
C MET A 344 18.79 14.09 -24.36
N ALA A 345 19.13 15.37 -24.56
CA ALA A 345 18.52 16.23 -25.57
C ALA A 345 18.52 15.64 -27.00
N SER A 346 19.56 14.91 -27.40
CA SER A 346 19.64 14.26 -28.71
C SER A 346 18.60 13.15 -28.89
N ASP A 347 18.37 12.38 -27.83
CA ASP A 347 17.43 11.25 -27.85
C ASP A 347 15.98 11.78 -27.76
N MET A 348 15.78 12.81 -26.94
CA MET A 348 14.53 13.55 -26.87
C MET A 348 14.16 14.16 -28.23
N GLN A 349 15.12 14.67 -29.00
CA GLN A 349 14.86 15.21 -30.34
C GLN A 349 14.30 14.13 -31.28
N ALA A 350 14.89 12.93 -31.27
CA ALA A 350 14.40 11.81 -32.08
C ALA A 350 12.97 11.41 -31.69
N ALA A 351 12.67 11.40 -30.40
CA ALA A 351 11.32 11.16 -29.88
C ALA A 351 10.33 12.24 -30.34
N LEU A 352 10.69 13.52 -30.22
CA LEU A 352 9.83 14.64 -30.60
C LEU A 352 9.54 14.70 -32.10
N VAL A 353 10.54 14.43 -32.95
CA VAL A 353 10.34 14.29 -34.40
C VAL A 353 9.32 13.20 -34.70
N ARG A 354 9.39 12.07 -33.99
CA ARG A 354 8.46 10.96 -34.17
C ARG A 354 7.05 11.31 -33.69
N LEU A 355 6.92 11.96 -32.54
CA LEU A 355 5.63 12.40 -32.00
C LEU A 355 4.94 13.41 -32.92
N GLN A 356 5.65 14.43 -33.41
CA GLN A 356 5.08 15.43 -34.33
C GLN A 356 4.73 14.87 -35.71
N SER A 357 5.26 13.69 -36.07
CA SER A 357 4.87 12.97 -37.29
C SER A 357 3.76 11.93 -37.05
N GLY A 358 3.15 11.91 -35.86
CA GLY A 358 2.02 11.04 -35.52
C GLY A 358 2.41 9.61 -35.12
N GLY A 359 3.68 9.37 -34.76
CA GLY A 359 4.14 8.08 -34.27
C GLY A 359 4.07 7.95 -32.74
N SER A 360 4.19 6.72 -32.24
CA SER A 360 4.11 6.38 -30.81
C SER A 360 5.40 5.72 -30.32
N PRO A 361 6.48 6.50 -30.07
CA PRO A 361 7.80 5.96 -29.72
C PRO A 361 7.79 5.22 -28.37
N ASP A 362 8.71 4.25 -28.23
CA ASP A 362 8.98 3.57 -26.95
C ASP A 362 9.96 4.41 -26.12
N LEU A 363 9.48 5.01 -25.02
CA LEU A 363 10.19 6.04 -24.25
C LEU A 363 10.51 5.60 -22.82
N SER A 364 11.70 5.98 -22.36
CA SER A 364 12.18 5.79 -20.99
C SER A 364 12.86 7.06 -20.48
N GLY A 365 12.70 7.37 -19.20
CA GLY A 365 13.30 8.54 -18.56
C GLY A 365 14.60 8.24 -17.81
N ALA A 366 14.94 9.14 -16.87
CA ALA A 366 16.03 8.99 -15.93
C ALA A 366 15.74 7.95 -14.84
N THR A 367 14.47 7.69 -14.50
CA THR A 367 14.07 6.68 -13.51
C THR A 367 13.89 5.29 -14.11
N GLY A 368 13.97 5.18 -15.44
CA GLY A 368 13.88 3.91 -16.17
C GLY A 368 12.69 3.87 -17.12
N ASP A 369 12.15 2.67 -17.33
CA ASP A 369 11.03 2.43 -18.24
C ASP A 369 9.71 2.98 -17.68
N TRP A 370 8.99 3.78 -18.48
CA TRP A 370 7.68 4.32 -18.12
C TRP A 370 6.56 3.37 -18.53
N THR A 371 6.69 2.09 -18.19
CA THR A 371 5.59 1.13 -18.34
C THR A 371 4.64 1.28 -17.14
N PHE A 372 3.39 1.67 -17.41
CA PHE A 372 2.33 1.79 -16.41
C PHE A 372 1.46 0.52 -16.37
N ASP A 373 0.76 0.33 -15.24
CA ASP A 373 -0.28 -0.69 -15.13
C ASP A 373 -1.33 -0.54 -16.25
N GLN A 374 -1.56 -1.61 -17.02
CA GLN A 374 -2.49 -1.59 -18.16
C GLN A 374 -3.96 -1.45 -17.75
N LYS A 375 -4.33 -1.80 -16.51
CA LYS A 375 -5.73 -1.82 -16.07
C LYS A 375 -6.23 -0.42 -15.68
N ARG A 376 -5.37 0.37 -15.02
CA ARG A 376 -5.73 1.65 -14.40
C ARG A 376 -4.82 2.80 -14.80
N HIS A 377 -3.67 2.53 -15.44
CA HIS A 377 -2.67 3.52 -15.87
C HIS A 377 -2.23 4.50 -14.77
N ALA A 378 -2.31 4.07 -13.51
CA ALA A 378 -2.17 4.97 -12.36
C ALA A 378 -0.71 5.13 -11.89
N SER A 379 0.08 4.05 -11.96
CA SER A 379 1.46 4.03 -11.47
C SER A 379 2.37 3.25 -12.42
N VAL A 380 3.64 3.65 -12.46
CA VAL A 380 4.71 2.87 -13.09
C VAL A 380 4.84 1.49 -12.45
N LEU A 381 5.19 0.48 -13.25
CA LEU A 381 5.37 -0.90 -12.80
C LEU A 381 6.74 -1.17 -12.19
N ASN A 382 7.71 -0.28 -12.44
CA ASN A 382 9.08 -0.47 -12.01
C ASN A 382 9.64 0.80 -11.40
N SER A 383 10.46 0.64 -10.36
CA SER A 383 11.18 1.72 -9.72
C SER A 383 12.58 1.25 -9.33
N SER A 384 13.56 2.13 -9.50
CA SER A 384 14.94 1.89 -9.10
C SER A 384 15.17 2.42 -7.70
N TYR A 385 15.87 1.65 -6.87
CA TYR A 385 16.23 2.01 -5.51
C TYR A 385 17.74 1.97 -5.36
N CYS A 386 18.30 2.93 -4.63
CA CYS A 386 19.69 2.82 -4.19
C CYS A 386 19.72 2.24 -2.77
N HIS A 387 20.58 1.25 -2.56
CA HIS A 387 20.94 0.75 -1.24
C HIS A 387 22.10 1.62 -0.75
N TRP A 388 21.89 2.35 0.34
CA TRP A 388 22.84 3.30 0.90
C TRP A 388 23.28 2.87 2.30
N THR A 389 24.49 3.31 2.67
CA THR A 389 24.99 3.31 4.04
C THR A 389 25.31 4.74 4.44
N LEU A 390 24.99 5.10 5.68
CA LEU A 390 25.33 6.37 6.29
C LEU A 390 26.49 6.12 7.24
N LYS A 391 27.66 6.67 6.95
CA LYS A 391 28.88 6.51 7.75
C LYS A 391 29.70 7.80 7.74
N ASP A 392 30.27 8.14 8.89
CA ASP A 392 31.09 9.36 9.05
C ASP A 392 30.35 10.65 8.63
N GLY A 393 29.01 10.64 8.75
CA GLY A 393 28.13 11.74 8.37
C GLY A 393 27.82 11.86 6.88
N GLU A 394 28.30 10.92 6.04
CA GLU A 394 28.10 10.91 4.59
C GLU A 394 27.34 9.65 4.12
N TYR A 395 26.54 9.80 3.06
CA TYR A 395 25.85 8.69 2.42
C TYR A 395 26.73 8.07 1.33
N HIS A 396 26.85 6.74 1.35
CA HIS A 396 27.54 5.95 0.35
C HIS A 396 26.57 4.94 -0.26
N THR A 397 26.39 4.99 -1.58
CA THR A 397 25.61 3.97 -2.30
C THR A 397 26.44 2.69 -2.44
N LEU A 398 25.90 1.57 -1.96
CA LEU A 398 26.48 0.24 -2.09
C LEU A 398 26.12 -0.39 -3.44
N GLU A 399 24.83 -0.43 -3.74
CA GLU A 399 24.28 -1.03 -4.95
C GLU A 399 22.96 -0.37 -5.36
N TYR A 400 22.41 -0.81 -6.48
CA TYR A 400 21.10 -0.40 -6.96
C TYR A 400 20.23 -1.64 -7.21
N LEU A 401 18.99 -1.53 -6.78
CA LEU A 401 17.98 -2.58 -6.79
C LEU A 401 16.86 -2.16 -7.73
N SER A 402 16.36 -3.10 -8.53
CA SER A 402 15.25 -2.87 -9.45
C SER A 402 14.25 -4.01 -9.37
N THR A 403 12.97 -3.67 -9.50
CA THR A 403 11.87 -4.63 -9.57
C THR A 403 11.67 -5.23 -10.95
N ASP A 404 12.30 -4.69 -12.00
CA ASP A 404 12.09 -5.11 -13.40
C ASP A 404 12.96 -6.29 -13.84
N GLY A 405 13.91 -6.68 -12.99
CA GLY A 405 14.85 -7.77 -13.24
C GLY A 405 15.84 -7.59 -14.40
N SER A 406 16.08 -6.36 -14.86
CA SER A 406 17.01 -6.08 -15.95
C SER A 406 18.49 -6.21 -15.52
N GLY A 407 19.33 -6.69 -16.45
CA GLY A 407 20.66 -7.27 -16.19
C GLY A 407 21.80 -6.36 -15.74
N ARG A 408 21.51 -5.23 -15.07
CA ARG A 408 22.53 -4.33 -14.46
C ARG A 408 22.26 -4.03 -12.98
N THR A 409 21.19 -4.57 -12.42
CA THR A 409 20.74 -4.40 -11.03
C THR A 409 20.31 -5.77 -10.48
N THR A 410 20.49 -6.01 -9.18
CA THR A 410 20.07 -7.28 -8.55
C THR A 410 18.54 -7.38 -8.59
N SER A 411 18.01 -8.38 -9.30
CA SER A 411 16.56 -8.60 -9.49
C SER A 411 15.92 -9.15 -8.23
N THR A 412 14.95 -8.45 -7.65
CA THR A 412 14.15 -8.96 -6.53
C THR A 412 13.21 -10.10 -6.96
N LEU A 413 12.67 -10.04 -8.18
CA LEU A 413 11.76 -11.04 -8.75
C LEU A 413 12.31 -12.48 -8.80
N GLN A 414 13.63 -12.64 -8.94
CA GLN A 414 14.25 -13.98 -8.97
C GLN A 414 14.22 -14.68 -7.59
N THR A 415 14.16 -13.92 -6.50
CA THR A 415 14.05 -14.46 -5.13
C THR A 415 12.62 -14.92 -4.84
N TRP A 416 11.62 -14.13 -5.27
CA TRP A 416 10.19 -14.38 -5.07
C TRP A 416 9.62 -15.66 -5.71
N GLN A 417 10.16 -16.09 -6.85
CA GLN A 417 9.65 -17.25 -7.58
C GLN A 417 9.82 -18.59 -6.83
N THR A 418 10.33 -18.57 -5.60
CA THR A 418 10.68 -19.75 -4.81
C THR A 418 9.72 -20.07 -3.65
N GLN A 419 8.68 -19.28 -3.34
CA GLN A 419 7.99 -19.39 -2.03
C GLN A 419 6.44 -19.47 -2.03
N ALA A 420 5.81 -19.99 -3.08
CA ALA A 420 4.35 -20.15 -3.12
C ALA A 420 3.79 -21.40 -2.37
N GLU A 421 4.34 -21.80 -1.21
CA GLU A 421 3.86 -22.96 -0.44
C GLU A 421 3.82 -22.79 1.10
N HIS A 422 3.42 -21.63 1.63
CA HIS A 422 3.29 -21.43 3.08
C HIS A 422 1.85 -21.57 3.62
N PHE A 423 1.16 -22.69 3.34
CA PHE A 423 -0.06 -23.03 4.10
C PHE A 423 0.30 -23.72 5.42
N GLN A 424 -0.46 -23.44 6.50
CA GLN A 424 -0.33 -24.22 7.74
C GLN A 424 -0.55 -25.71 7.43
N GLN A 425 0.39 -26.52 7.88
CA GLN A 425 0.31 -27.96 7.78
C GLN A 425 -0.31 -28.50 9.07
N PHE A 426 -1.24 -29.42 8.96
CA PHE A 426 -1.88 -30.07 10.10
C PHE A 426 -1.45 -31.52 10.20
N ASN A 427 -1.39 -32.05 11.42
CA ASN A 427 -1.08 -33.46 11.64
C ASN A 427 -2.28 -34.33 11.23
N GLN A 428 -2.20 -34.97 10.07
CA GLN A 428 -3.24 -35.88 9.58
C GLN A 428 -3.52 -37.06 10.53
N ARG A 429 -2.54 -37.44 11.37
CA ARG A 429 -2.65 -38.55 12.32
C ARG A 429 -3.14 -38.12 13.70
N GLN A 430 -3.50 -36.86 13.89
CA GLN A 430 -4.12 -36.41 15.15
C GLN A 430 -5.40 -37.22 15.40
N GLU A 431 -5.58 -37.71 16.62
CA GLU A 431 -6.80 -38.42 17.00
C GLU A 431 -7.90 -37.41 17.36
N ASP A 432 -9.15 -37.76 17.09
CA ASP A 432 -10.30 -37.00 17.55
C ASP A 432 -10.53 -37.22 19.05
N PHE A 433 -10.85 -36.14 19.77
CA PHE A 433 -11.32 -36.27 21.15
C PHE A 433 -12.74 -36.86 21.17
N ASN A 434 -13.05 -37.62 22.22
CA ASN A 434 -14.40 -38.12 22.43
C ASN A 434 -15.30 -37.03 23.02
N TYR A 435 -15.94 -36.26 22.14
CA TYR A 435 -16.88 -35.20 22.49
C TYR A 435 -18.30 -35.69 22.84
N GLY A 436 -18.57 -37.00 22.76
CA GLY A 436 -19.92 -37.53 22.92
C GLY A 436 -20.88 -37.19 21.76
N GLU A 437 -22.16 -37.51 21.97
CA GLU A 437 -23.24 -37.29 21.01
C GLU A 437 -23.48 -35.80 20.78
N HIS A 438 -23.65 -35.40 19.51
CA HIS A 438 -24.09 -34.06 19.13
C HIS A 438 -25.62 -33.99 19.18
N LYS A 439 -26.18 -33.02 19.90
CA LYS A 439 -27.63 -32.87 20.10
C LYS A 439 -28.25 -31.62 19.50
N ASP A 440 -27.54 -30.49 19.53
CA ASP A 440 -28.04 -29.22 19.02
C ASP A 440 -26.93 -28.24 18.65
N ASN A 441 -27.31 -27.16 17.97
CA ASN A 441 -26.42 -26.12 17.46
C ASN A 441 -26.93 -24.73 17.87
N TRP A 442 -26.03 -23.90 18.40
CA TRP A 442 -26.28 -22.51 18.81
C TRP A 442 -25.31 -21.56 18.13
N ALA A 443 -25.70 -20.30 17.95
CA ALA A 443 -24.82 -19.28 17.37
C ALA A 443 -24.87 -17.95 18.13
N VAL A 444 -23.72 -17.28 18.21
CA VAL A 444 -23.61 -15.88 18.62
C VAL A 444 -22.88 -15.13 17.50
N VAL A 445 -23.55 -14.15 16.90
CA VAL A 445 -23.08 -13.41 15.73
C VAL A 445 -22.92 -11.94 16.12
N ILE A 446 -21.70 -11.41 16.00
CA ILE A 446 -21.33 -10.12 16.57
C ILE A 446 -20.70 -9.23 15.50
N GLY A 447 -21.32 -8.08 15.22
CA GLY A 447 -20.75 -7.01 14.40
C GLY A 447 -20.42 -5.80 15.25
N THR A 448 -19.13 -5.52 15.47
CA THR A 448 -18.73 -4.64 16.58
C THR A 448 -18.63 -3.15 16.27
N SER A 449 -18.92 -2.71 15.05
CA SER A 449 -18.80 -1.31 14.66
C SER A 449 -20.15 -0.61 14.47
N ASP A 450 -20.18 0.67 14.82
CA ASP A 450 -21.40 1.47 14.96
C ASP A 450 -21.40 2.76 14.13
N THR A 451 -20.50 2.90 13.15
CA THR A 451 -20.45 4.08 12.26
C THR A 451 -20.68 3.72 10.79
N TRP A 452 -21.20 4.66 10.00
CA TRP A 452 -21.49 4.47 8.57
C TRP A 452 -20.25 4.03 7.75
N ALA A 453 -19.09 4.62 8.02
CA ALA A 453 -17.84 4.25 7.35
C ALA A 453 -17.43 2.77 7.59
N ASN A 454 -17.99 2.16 8.64
CA ASN A 454 -17.77 0.76 9.02
C ASN A 454 -18.96 -0.14 8.72
N TYR A 455 -19.81 0.26 7.77
CA TYR A 455 -20.95 -0.50 7.25
C TYR A 455 -20.67 -2.00 7.09
N ARG A 456 -19.52 -2.36 6.52
CA ARG A 456 -19.11 -3.75 6.26
C ARG A 456 -19.21 -4.68 7.47
N HIS A 457 -18.90 -4.21 8.69
CA HIS A 457 -18.88 -5.10 9.86
C HIS A 457 -20.28 -5.55 10.28
N GLN A 458 -21.26 -4.65 10.17
CA GLN A 458 -22.67 -5.01 10.39
C GLN A 458 -23.21 -5.83 9.22
N ALA A 459 -22.86 -5.48 7.99
CA ALA A 459 -23.26 -6.24 6.80
C ALA A 459 -22.73 -7.69 6.82
N ASP A 460 -21.48 -7.89 7.25
CA ASP A 460 -20.85 -9.21 7.39
C ASP A 460 -21.48 -10.05 8.51
N ALA A 461 -21.80 -9.43 9.65
CA ALA A 461 -22.58 -10.08 10.71
C ALA A 461 -23.97 -10.52 10.21
N MET A 462 -24.68 -9.65 9.49
CA MET A 462 -25.96 -10.01 8.87
C MET A 462 -25.79 -11.11 7.82
N ALA A 463 -24.70 -11.12 7.04
CA ALA A 463 -24.46 -12.17 6.07
C ALA A 463 -24.22 -13.53 6.73
N MET A 464 -23.48 -13.58 7.83
CA MET A 464 -23.31 -14.81 8.63
C MET A 464 -24.65 -15.27 9.21
N TYR A 465 -25.47 -14.35 9.75
CA TYR A 465 -26.82 -14.67 10.22
C TYR A 465 -27.65 -15.33 9.11
N GLN A 466 -27.66 -14.75 7.91
CA GLN A 466 -28.39 -15.31 6.77
C GLN A 466 -27.86 -16.68 6.33
N ILE A 467 -26.54 -16.94 6.42
CA ILE A 467 -25.97 -18.28 6.20
C ILE A 467 -26.55 -19.29 7.19
N LEU A 468 -26.52 -18.96 8.49
CA LEU A 468 -27.02 -19.86 9.53
C LEU A 468 -28.52 -20.16 9.31
N LYS A 469 -29.33 -19.15 9.00
CA LYS A 469 -30.76 -19.32 8.65
C LYS A 469 -30.96 -20.23 7.43
N ARG A 470 -30.17 -20.07 6.37
CA ARG A 470 -30.23 -20.95 5.18
C ARG A 470 -29.89 -22.40 5.51
N HIS A 471 -29.08 -22.62 6.54
CA HIS A 471 -28.68 -23.91 7.05
C HIS A 471 -29.39 -24.28 8.36
N GLY A 472 -30.70 -24.01 8.43
CA GLY A 472 -31.59 -24.65 9.40
C GLY A 472 -31.66 -24.03 10.80
N TYR A 473 -30.92 -22.95 11.08
CA TYR A 473 -31.10 -22.22 12.33
C TYR A 473 -32.41 -21.43 12.31
N ASP A 474 -33.11 -21.42 13.44
CA ASP A 474 -34.19 -20.47 13.72
C ASP A 474 -33.65 -19.28 14.53
N ASP A 475 -34.49 -18.26 14.72
CA ASP A 475 -34.07 -17.01 15.38
C ASP A 475 -33.73 -17.24 16.86
N GLU A 476 -34.39 -18.19 17.53
CA GLU A 476 -34.14 -18.53 18.93
C GLU A 476 -32.77 -19.20 19.15
N HIS A 477 -32.15 -19.77 18.11
CA HIS A 477 -30.83 -20.39 18.17
C HIS A 477 -29.69 -19.46 17.73
N ILE A 478 -29.98 -18.22 17.32
CA ILE A 478 -28.98 -17.23 16.93
C ILE A 478 -29.14 -15.99 17.79
N VAL A 479 -28.12 -15.63 18.57
CA VAL A 479 -28.06 -14.32 19.22
C VAL A 479 -27.29 -13.35 18.33
N LEU A 480 -27.96 -12.35 17.76
CA LEU A 480 -27.37 -11.32 16.89
C LEU A 480 -27.12 -10.01 17.67
N ILE A 481 -25.86 -9.58 17.70
CA ILE A 481 -25.40 -8.35 18.35
C ILE A 481 -24.78 -7.41 17.31
N ILE A 482 -25.47 -6.32 16.96
CA ILE A 482 -24.99 -5.30 15.99
C ILE A 482 -25.44 -3.91 16.42
N ALA A 483 -24.90 -2.83 15.87
CA ALA A 483 -25.40 -1.47 16.21
C ALA A 483 -26.80 -1.18 15.64
N ASP A 484 -27.19 -1.85 14.55
CA ASP A 484 -28.49 -1.71 13.87
C ASP A 484 -28.79 -0.25 13.49
N ASN A 485 -27.82 0.40 12.85
CA ASN A 485 -27.93 1.81 12.47
C ASN A 485 -27.59 2.11 11.01
N ILE A 486 -27.25 1.09 10.19
CA ILE A 486 -26.83 1.30 8.79
C ILE A 486 -27.97 1.20 7.77
N ALA A 487 -29.04 0.44 8.05
CA ALA A 487 -30.10 0.21 7.07
C ALA A 487 -30.88 1.49 6.74
N TYR A 488 -31.06 2.39 7.71
CA TYR A 488 -31.76 3.66 7.56
C TYR A 488 -30.88 4.88 7.87
N ASP A 489 -29.54 4.73 7.76
CA ASP A 489 -28.62 5.86 7.86
C ASP A 489 -28.91 6.87 6.74
N THR A 490 -28.75 8.17 7.04
CA THR A 490 -28.99 9.24 6.06
C THR A 490 -28.06 9.19 4.84
N HIS A 491 -26.91 8.53 4.96
CA HIS A 491 -25.97 8.32 3.86
C HIS A 491 -26.28 7.07 3.03
N ASN A 492 -27.20 6.20 3.49
CA ASN A 492 -27.60 5.02 2.72
C ASN A 492 -28.51 5.45 1.55
N LEU A 493 -28.00 5.29 0.34
CA LEU A 493 -28.74 5.59 -0.89
C LEU A 493 -29.93 4.65 -1.11
N TYR A 494 -29.98 3.52 -0.37
CA TYR A 494 -31.00 2.49 -0.45
C TYR A 494 -31.62 2.23 0.94
N PRO A 495 -32.51 3.12 1.45
CA PRO A 495 -33.11 2.96 2.77
C PRO A 495 -33.79 1.59 2.98
N GLY A 496 -33.48 0.93 4.09
CA GLY A 496 -33.96 -0.42 4.43
C GLY A 496 -33.21 -1.55 3.73
N VAL A 497 -32.12 -1.25 3.01
CA VAL A 497 -31.33 -2.23 2.26
C VAL A 497 -29.91 -2.29 2.80
N VAL A 498 -29.46 -3.50 3.13
CA VAL A 498 -28.06 -3.81 3.49
C VAL A 498 -27.60 -4.99 2.63
N LYS A 499 -26.45 -4.86 1.99
CA LYS A 499 -25.81 -5.84 1.09
C LYS A 499 -24.31 -5.91 1.34
N VAL A 500 -23.71 -7.07 1.08
CA VAL A 500 -22.24 -7.30 1.07
C VAL A 500 -21.60 -7.17 -0.32
N LYS A 501 -22.41 -6.99 -1.37
CA LYS A 501 -21.96 -6.71 -2.74
C LYS A 501 -23.01 -5.89 -3.50
N PRO A 502 -22.65 -5.10 -4.53
CA PRO A 502 -23.57 -4.14 -5.17
C PRO A 502 -24.85 -4.79 -5.74
N ASP A 503 -24.69 -5.96 -6.39
CA ASP A 503 -25.75 -6.77 -6.98
C ASP A 503 -26.30 -7.85 -6.02
N GLY A 504 -25.98 -7.74 -4.73
CA GLY A 504 -26.37 -8.70 -3.70
C GLY A 504 -27.82 -8.55 -3.23
N GLU A 505 -28.29 -9.61 -2.56
CA GLU A 505 -29.58 -9.63 -1.89
C GLU A 505 -29.59 -8.71 -0.65
N ASN A 506 -30.79 -8.27 -0.25
CA ASN A 506 -30.95 -7.48 0.97
C ASN A 506 -30.88 -8.39 2.20
N LEU A 507 -29.79 -8.26 2.97
CA LEU A 507 -29.52 -9.00 4.19
C LEU A 507 -30.37 -8.55 5.38
N TYR A 508 -30.94 -7.34 5.33
CA TYR A 508 -31.70 -6.75 6.44
C TYR A 508 -33.12 -7.31 6.58
N GLN A 509 -33.54 -8.23 5.70
CA GLN A 509 -34.88 -8.82 5.72
C GLN A 509 -34.91 -10.10 6.56
N ASN A 510 -36.02 -10.30 7.30
CA ASN A 510 -36.31 -11.53 8.04
C ASN A 510 -35.21 -11.93 9.04
N MET A 511 -34.67 -10.94 9.77
CA MET A 511 -33.72 -11.16 10.85
C MET A 511 -34.21 -10.50 12.13
N GLU A 512 -33.76 -11.03 13.27
CA GLU A 512 -33.99 -10.47 14.59
C GLU A 512 -32.67 -9.98 15.17
N VAL A 513 -32.62 -8.70 15.55
CA VAL A 513 -31.48 -8.13 16.27
C VAL A 513 -31.80 -8.21 17.76
N ASP A 514 -31.19 -9.16 18.46
CA ASP A 514 -31.43 -9.35 19.89
C ASP A 514 -30.91 -8.18 20.71
N TYR A 515 -29.72 -7.70 20.35
CA TYR A 515 -29.07 -6.64 21.10
C TYR A 515 -28.35 -5.63 20.23
N LYS A 516 -28.49 -4.36 20.63
CA LYS A 516 -27.66 -3.29 20.11
C LYS A 516 -26.32 -3.29 20.83
N ILE A 517 -25.22 -3.30 20.09
CA ILE A 517 -23.90 -3.41 20.73
C ILE A 517 -23.63 -2.31 21.78
N ASN A 518 -24.15 -1.09 21.54
CA ASN A 518 -24.01 0.03 22.46
C ASN A 518 -24.82 -0.12 23.77
N ASP A 519 -25.73 -1.10 23.83
CA ASP A 519 -26.56 -1.40 25.01
C ASP A 519 -26.08 -2.67 25.76
N VAL A 520 -25.04 -3.33 25.25
CA VAL A 520 -24.47 -4.59 25.79
C VAL A 520 -23.06 -4.34 26.26
N THR A 521 -22.77 -4.72 27.51
CA THR A 521 -21.42 -4.67 28.07
C THR A 521 -20.67 -5.99 27.85
N ILE A 522 -19.37 -6.02 28.09
CA ILE A 522 -18.58 -7.27 28.04
C ILE A 522 -19.08 -8.31 29.05
N ALA A 523 -19.56 -7.88 30.22
CA ALA A 523 -20.19 -8.77 31.20
C ALA A 523 -21.50 -9.37 30.68
N ASP A 524 -22.25 -8.60 29.90
CA ASP A 524 -23.47 -9.10 29.25
C ASP A 524 -23.15 -10.11 28.15
N LEU A 525 -22.08 -9.90 27.38
CA LEU A 525 -21.59 -10.88 26.43
C LEU A 525 -21.23 -12.21 27.13
N GLN A 526 -20.59 -12.13 28.30
CA GLN A 526 -20.32 -13.31 29.12
C GLN A 526 -21.63 -13.99 29.54
N ASP A 527 -22.62 -13.25 30.06
CA ASP A 527 -23.91 -13.81 30.45
C ASP A 527 -24.67 -14.43 29.26
N ILE A 528 -24.60 -13.81 28.08
CA ILE A 528 -25.18 -14.35 26.83
C ILE A 528 -24.56 -15.70 26.49
N LEU A 529 -23.22 -15.81 26.47
CA LEU A 529 -22.51 -17.04 26.16
C LEU A 529 -22.66 -18.11 27.25
N MET A 530 -22.82 -17.70 28.51
CA MET A 530 -23.07 -18.58 29.65
C MET A 530 -24.56 -18.95 29.79
N GLY A 531 -25.46 -18.46 28.93
CA GLY A 531 -26.89 -18.72 29.03
C GLY A 531 -27.56 -18.20 30.31
N HIS A 532 -27.03 -17.12 30.88
CA HIS A 532 -27.58 -16.45 32.05
C HIS A 532 -28.62 -15.42 31.64
N SER A 533 -29.87 -15.86 31.48
CA SER A 533 -30.96 -14.94 31.15
C SER A 533 -31.32 -14.03 32.33
N SER A 534 -31.73 -12.81 32.00
CA SER A 534 -32.27 -11.84 32.96
C SER A 534 -33.39 -11.02 32.33
N SER A 535 -34.06 -10.17 33.10
CA SER A 535 -35.05 -9.25 32.53
C SER A 535 -34.44 -8.25 31.53
N ARG A 536 -33.12 -8.02 31.59
CA ARG A 536 -32.37 -7.17 30.65
C ARG A 536 -31.79 -7.96 29.48
N LEU A 537 -31.43 -9.22 29.71
CA LEU A 537 -30.90 -10.15 28.71
C LEU A 537 -31.85 -11.35 28.54
N PRO A 538 -33.02 -11.16 27.92
CA PRO A 538 -33.99 -12.24 27.77
C PRO A 538 -33.55 -13.32 26.78
N HIS A 539 -32.73 -12.96 25.78
CA HIS A 539 -32.26 -13.86 24.72
C HIS A 539 -30.77 -14.22 24.95
N VAL A 540 -30.49 -15.47 25.29
CA VAL A 540 -29.14 -15.98 25.57
C VAL A 540 -29.03 -17.40 25.01
N ILE A 541 -27.82 -17.87 24.69
CA ILE A 541 -27.68 -19.25 24.21
C ILE A 541 -27.95 -20.24 25.35
N SER A 542 -28.67 -21.33 25.06
CA SER A 542 -28.97 -22.38 26.05
C SER A 542 -28.19 -23.67 25.78
N SER A 543 -26.94 -23.53 25.34
CA SER A 543 -26.06 -24.66 25.02
C SER A 543 -25.55 -25.38 26.28
N GLY A 544 -25.38 -26.70 26.13
CA GLY A 544 -24.75 -27.59 27.10
C GLY A 544 -23.70 -28.50 26.47
N LYS A 545 -23.25 -29.48 27.24
CA LYS A 545 -22.12 -30.37 26.90
C LYS A 545 -22.22 -31.19 25.61
N ASN A 546 -23.39 -31.25 24.99
CA ASN A 546 -23.65 -32.01 23.76
C ASN A 546 -23.94 -31.10 22.56
N ASP A 547 -23.89 -29.78 22.75
CA ASP A 547 -24.32 -28.81 21.75
C ASP A 547 -23.11 -28.07 21.19
N ASN A 548 -23.04 -27.89 19.87
CA ASN A 548 -21.96 -27.11 19.29
C ASN A 548 -22.36 -25.63 19.23
N VAL A 549 -21.38 -24.75 19.31
CA VAL A 549 -21.58 -23.29 19.26
C VAL A 549 -20.75 -22.69 18.13
N VAL A 550 -21.37 -21.87 17.29
CA VAL A 550 -20.66 -20.99 16.35
C VAL A 550 -20.57 -19.61 16.96
N VAL A 551 -19.36 -19.06 17.05
CA VAL A 551 -19.16 -17.64 17.37
C VAL A 551 -18.58 -16.97 16.15
N PHE A 552 -19.31 -16.01 15.59
CA PHE A 552 -18.80 -15.15 14.53
C PHE A 552 -18.58 -13.75 15.07
N TRP A 553 -17.37 -13.23 14.85
CA TRP A 553 -16.98 -11.90 15.29
C TRP A 553 -16.43 -11.11 14.11
N CYS A 554 -17.02 -9.96 13.82
CA CYS A 554 -16.55 -9.05 12.78
C CYS A 554 -16.42 -7.62 13.30
N GLY A 555 -15.27 -6.99 13.07
CA GLY A 555 -15.03 -5.64 13.54
C GLY A 555 -13.58 -5.18 13.42
N HIS A 556 -13.28 -4.07 14.09
CA HIS A 556 -11.89 -3.60 14.22
C HIS A 556 -11.15 -4.38 15.30
N GLY A 557 -9.86 -4.61 15.06
CA GLY A 557 -8.96 -5.24 16.01
C GLY A 557 -7.60 -4.56 16.06
N ASN A 558 -6.86 -4.86 17.10
CA ASN A 558 -5.46 -4.53 17.29
C ASN A 558 -4.83 -5.70 18.08
N GLN A 559 -3.51 -5.71 18.27
CA GLN A 559 -2.84 -6.78 18.99
C GLN A 559 -3.44 -6.96 20.40
N ASN A 560 -3.97 -8.16 20.65
CA ASN A 560 -4.69 -8.57 21.87
C ASN A 560 -5.93 -7.71 22.23
N ARG A 561 -6.54 -7.02 21.25
CA ARG A 561 -7.66 -6.10 21.47
C ARG A 561 -8.67 -6.17 20.33
N LEU A 562 -9.95 -6.19 20.67
CA LEU A 562 -11.07 -6.07 19.73
C LEU A 562 -11.89 -4.84 20.11
N ALA A 563 -12.27 -4.03 19.12
CA ALA A 563 -13.17 -2.90 19.37
C ALA A 563 -14.57 -3.41 19.73
N TRP A 564 -15.22 -2.74 20.68
CA TRP A 564 -16.61 -2.95 21.07
C TRP A 564 -17.37 -1.62 20.96
N GLY A 565 -18.03 -1.42 19.82
CA GLY A 565 -18.54 -0.11 19.41
C GLY A 565 -17.41 0.91 19.27
N SER A 566 -17.77 2.20 19.35
CA SER A 566 -16.79 3.29 19.32
C SER A 566 -16.05 3.56 20.64
N HIS A 567 -16.39 2.86 21.74
CA HIS A 567 -16.02 3.31 23.10
C HIS A 567 -15.33 2.25 23.97
N GLU A 568 -15.53 0.96 23.71
CA GLU A 568 -15.00 -0.10 24.56
C GLU A 568 -14.03 -1.03 23.80
N THR A 569 -13.29 -1.83 24.55
CA THR A 569 -12.31 -2.79 24.02
C THR A 569 -12.41 -4.10 24.77
N VAL A 570 -12.50 -5.20 24.02
CA VAL A 570 -12.43 -6.56 24.54
C VAL A 570 -11.01 -7.08 24.37
N TYR A 571 -10.39 -7.53 25.46
CA TYR A 571 -9.04 -8.09 25.44
C TYR A 571 -9.08 -9.61 25.20
N GLY A 572 -8.03 -10.17 24.60
CA GLY A 572 -7.93 -11.62 24.39
C GLY A 572 -7.99 -12.42 25.70
N SER A 573 -7.52 -11.85 26.82
CA SER A 573 -7.69 -12.45 28.15
C SER A 573 -9.16 -12.57 28.57
N GLN A 574 -10.01 -11.60 28.25
CA GLN A 574 -11.43 -11.66 28.58
C GLN A 574 -12.15 -12.72 27.72
N VAL A 575 -11.80 -12.82 26.43
CA VAL A 575 -12.32 -13.89 25.55
C VAL A 575 -11.93 -15.26 26.10
N ARG A 576 -10.66 -15.42 26.48
CA ARG A 576 -10.13 -16.63 27.11
C ARG A 576 -10.89 -16.97 28.40
N ASP A 577 -11.08 -16.01 29.31
CA ASP A 577 -11.76 -16.23 30.59
C ASP A 577 -13.21 -16.71 30.39
N ILE A 578 -13.94 -16.13 29.44
CA ILE A 578 -15.30 -16.57 29.09
C ILE A 578 -15.28 -18.00 28.58
N LEU A 579 -14.42 -18.33 27.61
CA LEU A 579 -14.35 -19.66 27.02
C LEU A 579 -13.86 -20.73 28.00
N GLN A 580 -12.94 -20.37 28.91
CA GLN A 580 -12.52 -21.25 30.00
C GLN A 580 -13.68 -21.53 30.96
N THR A 581 -14.44 -20.51 31.33
CA THR A 581 -15.62 -20.68 32.19
C THR A 581 -16.67 -21.57 31.51
N MET A 582 -16.94 -21.35 30.22
CA MET A 582 -17.84 -22.21 29.44
C MET A 582 -17.36 -23.67 29.39
N ASN A 583 -16.04 -23.89 29.31
CA ASN A 583 -15.45 -25.23 29.33
C ASN A 583 -15.64 -25.92 30.69
N GLU A 584 -15.32 -25.21 31.77
CA GLU A 584 -15.44 -25.68 33.15
C GLU A 584 -16.89 -26.04 33.51
N GLU A 585 -17.85 -25.22 33.06
CA GLU A 585 -19.28 -25.42 33.27
C GLU A 585 -19.95 -26.31 32.22
N GLN A 586 -19.17 -26.88 31.28
CA GLN A 586 -19.65 -27.81 30.26
C GLN A 586 -20.81 -27.22 29.42
N ARG A 587 -20.64 -25.97 28.97
CA ARG A 587 -21.64 -25.20 28.20
C ARG A 587 -21.53 -25.40 26.69
N TYR A 588 -20.64 -26.26 26.23
CA TYR A 588 -20.53 -26.63 24.83
C TYR A 588 -19.91 -28.02 24.68
N ARG A 589 -20.15 -28.63 23.52
CA ARG A 589 -19.45 -29.80 22.99
C ARG A 589 -18.23 -29.38 22.18
N LYS A 590 -18.45 -28.53 21.17
CA LYS A 590 -17.39 -27.89 20.36
C LYS A 590 -17.76 -26.43 20.09
N ILE A 591 -16.75 -25.56 19.97
CA ILE A 591 -16.90 -24.19 19.49
C ILE A 591 -16.09 -24.01 18.22
N LEU A 592 -16.72 -23.44 17.19
CA LEU A 592 -16.03 -22.85 16.05
C LEU A 592 -16.10 -21.32 16.19
N PHE A 593 -14.95 -20.69 16.37
CA PHE A 593 -14.83 -19.24 16.51
C PHE A 593 -14.22 -18.67 15.22
N ALA A 594 -15.05 -18.07 14.38
CA ALA A 594 -14.64 -17.42 13.14
C ALA A 594 -14.51 -15.90 13.38
N MET A 595 -13.32 -15.34 13.10
CA MET A 595 -13.01 -13.94 13.43
C MET A 595 -12.52 -13.15 12.23
N ASP A 596 -13.23 -12.08 11.89
CA ASP A 596 -12.82 -11.09 10.90
C ASP A 596 -12.48 -9.76 11.57
N ALA A 597 -11.22 -9.62 11.96
CA ALA A 597 -10.65 -8.40 12.54
C ALA A 597 -9.13 -8.36 12.31
N CYS A 598 -8.56 -7.14 12.29
CA CYS A 598 -7.11 -6.94 12.28
C CYS A 598 -6.48 -7.60 13.52
N TYR A 599 -5.31 -8.22 13.35
CA TYR A 599 -4.55 -8.89 14.42
C TYR A 599 -5.35 -9.98 15.15
N SER A 600 -6.43 -10.50 14.55
CA SER A 600 -7.33 -11.48 15.16
C SER A 600 -6.63 -12.76 15.61
N GLY A 601 -5.50 -13.11 14.97
CA GLY A 601 -4.65 -14.21 15.41
C GLY A 601 -4.16 -14.08 16.85
N SER A 602 -3.92 -12.86 17.35
CA SER A 602 -3.48 -12.62 18.73
C SER A 602 -4.54 -13.02 19.77
N ILE A 603 -5.83 -13.01 19.39
CA ILE A 603 -6.92 -13.51 20.23
C ILE A 603 -6.93 -15.05 20.21
N GLY A 604 -6.70 -15.66 19.04
CA GLY A 604 -6.53 -17.10 18.90
C GLY A 604 -5.35 -17.64 19.72
N GLU A 605 -4.22 -16.93 19.72
CA GLU A 605 -3.05 -17.23 20.56
C GLU A 605 -3.40 -17.19 22.05
N ALA A 606 -4.07 -16.12 22.50
CA ALA A 606 -4.48 -15.95 23.89
C ALA A 606 -5.39 -17.10 24.39
N CYS A 607 -6.17 -17.70 23.49
CA CYS A 607 -7.13 -18.77 23.76
C CYS A 607 -6.56 -20.19 23.51
N THR A 608 -5.27 -20.34 23.22
CA THR A 608 -4.64 -21.65 23.04
C THR A 608 -4.67 -22.46 24.34
N GLY A 609 -4.98 -23.75 24.24
CA GLY A 609 -5.08 -24.69 25.36
C GLY A 609 -6.50 -25.00 25.83
N ILE A 610 -7.54 -24.33 25.28
CA ILE A 610 -8.94 -24.55 25.68
C ILE A 610 -9.52 -25.76 24.92
N PRO A 611 -9.96 -26.84 25.58
CA PRO A 611 -10.46 -28.03 24.89
C PRO A 611 -11.72 -27.76 24.06
N GLY A 612 -11.77 -28.29 22.84
CA GLY A 612 -12.96 -28.26 21.98
C GLY A 612 -13.26 -26.91 21.33
N VAL A 613 -12.34 -25.94 21.36
CA VAL A 613 -12.48 -24.65 20.69
C VAL A 613 -11.52 -24.57 19.50
N LEU A 614 -12.02 -24.26 18.31
CA LEU A 614 -11.20 -23.96 17.13
C LEU A 614 -11.37 -22.50 16.75
N PHE A 615 -10.26 -21.80 16.54
CA PHE A 615 -10.28 -20.46 15.98
C PHE A 615 -9.86 -20.50 14.52
N ILE A 616 -10.60 -19.80 13.66
CA ILE A 616 -10.19 -19.47 12.29
C ILE A 616 -10.28 -17.96 12.15
N THR A 617 -9.14 -17.31 11.92
CA THR A 617 -9.00 -15.85 11.92
C THR A 617 -8.72 -15.32 10.53
N ALA A 618 -9.12 -14.07 10.25
CA ALA A 618 -8.87 -13.38 8.98
C ALA A 618 -7.42 -12.94 8.77
N ALA A 619 -6.70 -12.76 9.86
CA ALA A 619 -5.32 -12.32 9.90
C ALA A 619 -4.56 -13.09 10.99
N ASN A 620 -3.25 -13.21 10.84
CA ASN A 620 -2.37 -13.67 11.91
C ASN A 620 -2.29 -12.62 13.04
N ALA A 621 -1.43 -12.86 14.04
CA ALA A 621 -1.33 -12.00 15.22
C ALA A 621 -0.65 -10.63 14.98
N TYR A 622 -0.09 -10.40 13.78
CA TYR A 622 0.83 -9.30 13.48
C TYR A 622 0.43 -8.47 12.25
N GLU A 623 -0.71 -8.76 11.63
CA GLU A 623 -1.16 -8.07 10.41
C GLU A 623 -2.63 -7.62 10.47
N SER A 624 -2.99 -6.65 9.64
CA SER A 624 -4.37 -6.19 9.51
C SER A 624 -5.18 -7.06 8.55
N SER A 625 -6.48 -7.24 8.83
CA SER A 625 -7.43 -7.84 7.89
C SER A 625 -7.80 -6.82 6.80
N LYS A 626 -8.26 -7.29 5.63
CA LYS A 626 -8.59 -6.42 4.49
C LYS A 626 -10.09 -6.35 4.21
N ALA A 627 -10.58 -5.13 4.01
CA ALA A 627 -11.91 -4.86 3.49
C ALA A 627 -12.02 -5.30 2.02
N ASP A 628 -13.24 -5.63 1.58
CA ASP A 628 -13.52 -6.10 0.23
C ASP A 628 -14.88 -5.57 -0.27
N MET A 629 -15.12 -5.65 -1.59
CA MET A 629 -16.35 -5.18 -2.25
C MET A 629 -16.66 -3.69 -1.99
N LYS A 630 -15.97 -2.80 -2.69
CA LYS A 630 -16.24 -1.35 -2.62
C LYS A 630 -17.53 -0.99 -3.37
N ASP A 631 -18.40 -0.21 -2.73
CA ASP A 631 -19.49 0.48 -3.40
C ASP A 631 -19.02 1.88 -3.84
N PRO A 632 -18.94 2.13 -5.16
CA PRO A 632 -18.45 3.42 -5.65
C PRO A 632 -19.46 4.56 -5.47
N GLU A 633 -20.77 4.27 -5.36
CA GLU A 633 -21.80 5.30 -5.21
C GLU A 633 -21.88 5.80 -3.76
N MET A 634 -21.81 4.88 -2.80
CA MET A 634 -21.82 5.21 -1.37
C MET A 634 -20.43 5.52 -0.81
N GLY A 635 -19.36 5.20 -1.54
CA GLY A 635 -17.98 5.48 -1.13
C GLY A 635 -17.49 4.65 0.06
N ILE A 636 -18.13 3.51 0.33
CA ILE A 636 -17.86 2.62 1.47
C ILE A 636 -17.48 1.21 1.00
N TRP A 637 -16.95 0.41 1.92
CA TRP A 637 -16.75 -1.03 1.73
C TRP A 637 -17.98 -1.78 2.22
N LEU A 638 -18.43 -2.77 1.44
CA LEU A 638 -19.63 -3.55 1.72
C LEU A 638 -19.34 -4.83 2.54
N SER A 639 -18.11 -5.37 2.48
CA SER A 639 -17.73 -6.61 3.15
C SER A 639 -16.24 -6.61 3.52
N ASN A 640 -15.76 -7.69 4.14
CA ASN A 640 -14.35 -8.01 4.35
C ASN A 640 -13.95 -9.26 3.56
N GLY A 641 -12.68 -9.34 3.18
CA GLY A 641 -12.18 -10.38 2.27
C GLY A 641 -12.28 -11.79 2.85
N PHE A 642 -11.98 -11.95 4.15
CA PHE A 642 -12.13 -13.22 4.85
C PHE A 642 -13.59 -13.64 4.95
N THR A 643 -14.48 -12.73 5.37
CA THR A 643 -15.91 -13.02 5.46
C THR A 643 -16.46 -13.42 4.09
N ARG A 644 -16.18 -12.69 3.01
CA ARG A 644 -16.58 -13.09 1.65
C ARG A 644 -16.08 -14.49 1.30
N ALA A 645 -14.79 -14.78 1.52
CA ALA A 645 -14.21 -16.09 1.24
C ALA A 645 -14.87 -17.21 2.07
N PHE A 646 -15.23 -16.93 3.32
CA PHE A 646 -15.95 -17.86 4.18
C PHE A 646 -17.33 -18.17 3.64
N GLN A 647 -18.10 -17.14 3.29
CA GLN A 647 -19.44 -17.30 2.70
C GLN A 647 -19.38 -18.15 1.43
N GLU A 648 -18.48 -17.80 0.50
CA GLU A 648 -18.28 -18.53 -0.75
C GLU A 648 -17.89 -20.00 -0.49
N ALA A 649 -17.02 -20.27 0.50
CA ALA A 649 -16.61 -21.62 0.83
C ALA A 649 -17.76 -22.49 1.36
N ILE A 650 -18.63 -21.92 2.21
CA ILE A 650 -19.80 -22.63 2.77
C ILE A 650 -20.90 -22.80 1.71
N ASP A 651 -21.21 -21.76 0.93
CA ASP A 651 -22.22 -21.84 -0.13
C ASP A 651 -21.82 -22.87 -1.22
N GLU A 652 -20.52 -23.03 -1.50
CA GLU A 652 -20.02 -24.02 -2.46
C GLU A 652 -20.01 -25.46 -1.90
N ASP A 653 -19.59 -25.64 -0.64
CA ASP A 653 -19.52 -26.95 0.01
C ASP A 653 -19.84 -26.84 1.52
N PRO A 654 -21.13 -26.99 1.91
CA PRO A 654 -21.52 -26.98 3.32
C PRO A 654 -20.89 -28.12 4.14
N GLY A 655 -20.45 -29.18 3.47
CA GLY A 655 -19.81 -30.35 4.07
C GLY A 655 -18.29 -30.26 4.17
N ILE A 656 -17.70 -29.10 3.87
CA ILE A 656 -16.26 -28.91 3.80
C ILE A 656 -15.58 -29.29 5.12
N THR A 657 -14.46 -30.02 5.01
CA THR A 657 -13.62 -30.32 6.18
C THR A 657 -12.99 -29.04 6.71
N LEU A 658 -12.78 -28.92 8.02
CA LEU A 658 -12.21 -27.70 8.61
C LEU A 658 -10.81 -27.37 8.04
N ARG A 659 -10.03 -28.41 7.68
CA ARG A 659 -8.76 -28.25 6.95
C ARG A 659 -8.95 -27.63 5.56
N ASN A 660 -9.93 -28.13 4.79
CA ASN A 660 -10.18 -27.62 3.44
C ASN A 660 -10.80 -26.22 3.47
N LEU A 661 -11.62 -25.93 4.48
CA LEU A 661 -12.14 -24.59 4.76
C LEU A 661 -10.98 -23.62 4.97
N TYR A 662 -10.05 -23.94 5.89
CA TYR A 662 -8.83 -23.15 6.08
C TYR A 662 -8.06 -22.96 4.77
N TYR A 663 -7.87 -24.00 3.97
CA TYR A 663 -7.11 -23.87 2.71
C TYR A 663 -7.82 -23.01 1.67
N LYS A 664 -9.16 -23.02 1.61
CA LYS A 664 -9.91 -22.10 0.76
C LYS A 664 -9.75 -20.67 1.27
N LEU A 665 -9.95 -20.46 2.57
CA LEU A 665 -9.81 -19.16 3.22
C LEU A 665 -8.40 -18.57 3.03
N ALA A 666 -7.35 -19.35 3.26
CA ALA A 666 -5.96 -18.92 3.08
C ALA A 666 -5.63 -18.57 1.62
N ARG A 667 -6.32 -19.17 0.64
CA ARG A 667 -6.15 -18.82 -0.78
C ARG A 667 -6.96 -17.60 -1.23
N GLN A 668 -8.14 -17.40 -0.64
CA GLN A 668 -9.12 -16.43 -1.12
C GLN A 668 -9.15 -15.13 -0.30
N THR A 669 -8.56 -15.14 0.90
CA THR A 669 -8.35 -13.96 1.72
C THR A 669 -7.10 -13.25 1.21
N ILE A 670 -7.30 -12.26 0.34
CA ILE A 670 -6.19 -11.53 -0.29
C ILE A 670 -5.70 -10.42 0.63
N GLY A 671 -4.39 -10.38 0.87
CA GLY A 671 -3.72 -9.31 1.63
C GLY A 671 -3.67 -9.53 3.15
N SER A 672 -4.08 -10.70 3.64
CA SER A 672 -3.82 -11.16 5.01
C SER A 672 -3.81 -12.70 5.03
N HIS A 673 -3.16 -13.27 6.04
CA HIS A 673 -3.07 -14.71 6.25
C HIS A 673 -4.19 -15.17 7.16
N ALA A 674 -5.22 -15.76 6.57
CA ALA A 674 -6.14 -16.57 7.36
C ALA A 674 -5.33 -17.60 8.14
N THR A 675 -5.66 -17.80 9.43
CA THR A 675 -4.86 -18.65 10.32
C THR A 675 -5.77 -19.47 11.24
N VAL A 676 -5.40 -20.72 11.52
CA VAL A 676 -6.09 -21.60 12.46
C VAL A 676 -5.28 -21.71 13.74
N TYR A 677 -5.95 -21.55 14.88
CA TYR A 677 -5.37 -21.69 16.21
C TYR A 677 -6.06 -22.77 17.03
N ASN A 678 -5.34 -23.27 18.04
CA ASN A 678 -5.80 -24.27 19.00
C ASN A 678 -6.18 -25.65 18.41
N VAL A 679 -5.71 -25.97 17.21
CA VAL A 679 -5.96 -27.26 16.50
C VAL A 679 -5.63 -28.46 17.38
N GLU A 680 -4.52 -28.41 18.12
CA GLU A 680 -4.04 -29.50 18.99
C GLU A 680 -5.04 -29.86 20.11
N HIS A 681 -5.93 -28.93 20.49
CA HIS A 681 -6.93 -29.11 21.56
C HIS A 681 -8.37 -29.27 21.02
N TYR A 682 -8.54 -29.33 19.69
CA TYR A 682 -9.85 -29.44 19.04
C TYR A 682 -10.12 -30.82 18.40
N GLY A 683 -9.08 -31.49 17.88
CA GLY A 683 -9.21 -32.78 17.19
C GLY A 683 -8.80 -32.72 15.73
N ASN A 684 -9.18 -33.73 14.95
CA ASN A 684 -8.67 -33.93 13.61
C ASN A 684 -9.44 -33.10 12.57
N VAL A 685 -8.86 -31.98 12.13
CA VAL A 685 -9.45 -31.08 11.12
C VAL A 685 -9.64 -31.71 9.73
N TYR A 686 -9.15 -32.92 9.48
CA TYR A 686 -9.44 -33.67 8.24
C TYR A 686 -10.78 -34.42 8.30
N SER A 687 -11.20 -34.89 9.48
CA SER A 687 -12.46 -35.62 9.69
C SER A 687 -13.60 -34.71 10.13
N ASN A 688 -13.29 -33.64 10.87
CA ASN A 688 -14.27 -32.67 11.33
C ASN A 688 -14.71 -31.77 10.17
N THR A 689 -16.02 -31.55 10.04
CA THR A 689 -16.61 -30.79 8.92
C THR A 689 -17.55 -29.70 9.41
N MET A 690 -17.83 -28.73 8.54
CA MET A 690 -18.81 -27.68 8.80
C MET A 690 -20.23 -28.21 9.02
N THR A 691 -20.55 -29.40 8.51
CA THR A 691 -21.84 -30.08 8.78
C THR A 691 -22.15 -30.23 10.27
N GLU A 692 -21.14 -30.35 11.14
CA GLU A 692 -21.38 -30.42 12.59
C GLU A 692 -21.94 -29.11 13.17
N PHE A 693 -21.72 -27.98 12.52
CA PHE A 693 -22.12 -26.63 12.94
C PHE A 693 -23.30 -26.06 12.14
N LEU A 694 -23.79 -26.80 11.15
CA LEU A 694 -24.95 -26.44 10.33
C LEU A 694 -26.14 -27.34 10.70
N LYS A 695 -27.39 -26.86 10.61
CA LYS A 695 -28.60 -27.62 10.96
C LYS A 695 -29.30 -28.25 9.75
#